data_AF-A0ABD1WPJ8-F1
#
_entry.id   AF-A0ABD1WPJ8-F1
#
_cell.length_a   1.000
_cell.length_b   1.000
_cell.length_c   1.000
_cell.angle_alpha   90.00
_cell.angle_beta   90.00
_cell.angle_gamma   90.00
#
_symmetry.space_group_name_H-M   'P 1'
#
loop_
_entity.id
_entity.type
_entity.pdbx_description
1 polymer ?
#
loop_
_entity_poly.entity_id
_entity_poly.type
_entity_poly.pdbx_seq_one_letter_code
_entity_poly.pdbx_strand_id
1 'polypeptide(L)'
;MDELFTGPEGFIRIVVEYISYVSSPRGHVIDILRRLESLPKLRSLEDNDKIRNFFQELVSLGQELRAFFTIPNQQIISYIGPTPNPYQVFAAFINFLLLMVEAILNQVQEDFVACVKGSMQNLRTELGFLITFLGDTAMHLQPTKNILIDMAAVVNEVGSFFYSFFLAIIVFILILEETTYYSMTDIEVVVNEVRSLLHSDFFAFLGNIRLQTTEQMKETKNALTDIQPLVLEVGSFLDFFIFTGNDQVPENGVLDLALSDLLLKFELLKAKINKHCFTVSKMPSDMAPNTAVVSLFIFDSVLDDLMDLINNKSERIVGVDDQIVTLHEELKLLGSTLTDISVHEELLIRSRDIAYEVEYVINSFPPIWYLTLRLPQLIEKIQLTRMSIQKIKNKLDVAGVPEVPKYPVGQVLSQSKEPPIKEDIVVGFDNVAIEIADQLVRGTEKLQIISIFGMPGLGKTTLANKVYNSPSVVNHFYACARCVVSKRYNKKDILIAILSSLKNLKKEKFVNMDDESLAEDLYKSLKGRRYIIVIDDVWDTKLWDDLKRYFPDDGIGSRILFTTRNKEVGLKASPNSVPHALPFLSEVECWELLQRKVFQDEDCPHKFLDIGKQIAKNCHGLPLAVVVIAGVLANMDKKEHSWEKVARNLRSHISKIQILELSYKHLPMHLKPCFLYFGAFEEGTEIPVRNLIWLWVAEGFIKKEEHKMLEDVALEYLTKLIDRSLVLVAKRGSNGGVKTCKIHDLLHEMCSRIAEENNFLKVVKL
;
A
#
# COMPACT_ATOMS: atom_id res chain seq x y z
N MET A 1 16.03 -45.23 -4.07
CA MET A 1 15.29 -44.33 -4.99
C MET A 1 15.96 -44.25 -6.36
N ASP A 2 17.23 -44.63 -6.52
CA ASP A 2 17.95 -44.44 -7.80
C ASP A 2 17.86 -45.61 -8.81
N GLU A 3 17.39 -46.81 -8.42
CA GLU A 3 17.15 -47.94 -9.37
C GLU A 3 15.67 -48.03 -9.83
N LEU A 4 14.82 -47.10 -9.40
CA LEU A 4 13.37 -47.19 -9.53
C LEU A 4 12.83 -46.70 -10.90
N PHE A 5 13.66 -45.98 -11.67
CA PHE A 5 13.22 -45.10 -12.75
C PHE A 5 13.91 -45.38 -14.10
N THR A 6 14.40 -46.60 -14.34
CA THR A 6 15.09 -46.94 -15.58
C THR A 6 14.17 -47.73 -16.52
N GLY A 7 13.69 -47.08 -17.58
CA GLY A 7 13.05 -47.75 -18.72
C GLY A 7 11.57 -48.14 -18.54
N PRO A 8 11.04 -48.98 -19.45
CA PRO A 8 9.63 -49.35 -19.51
C PRO A 8 9.04 -49.97 -18.22
N GLU A 9 9.86 -50.72 -17.46
CA GLU A 9 9.47 -51.36 -16.21
C GLU A 9 9.14 -50.33 -15.10
N GLY A 10 9.82 -49.19 -15.09
CA GLY A 10 9.55 -48.10 -14.14
C GLY A 10 8.16 -47.48 -14.35
N PHE A 11 7.74 -47.29 -15.60
CA PHE A 11 6.39 -46.78 -15.92
C PHE A 11 5.29 -47.76 -15.50
N ILE A 12 5.50 -49.05 -15.76
CA ILE A 12 4.57 -50.11 -15.31
C ILE A 12 4.42 -50.06 -13.80
N ARG A 13 5.54 -49.95 -13.07
CA ARG A 13 5.53 -49.87 -11.62
C ARG A 13 4.78 -48.65 -11.08
N ILE A 14 4.97 -47.45 -11.64
CA ILE A 14 4.25 -46.24 -11.22
C ILE A 14 2.74 -46.42 -11.39
N VAL A 15 2.30 -46.96 -12.54
CA VAL A 15 0.89 -47.24 -12.81
C VAL A 15 0.34 -48.29 -11.85
N VAL A 16 1.08 -49.37 -11.58
CA VAL A 16 0.72 -50.42 -10.61
C VAL A 16 0.57 -49.86 -9.20
N GLU A 17 1.52 -49.05 -8.74
CA GLU A 17 1.51 -48.43 -7.41
C GLU A 17 0.31 -47.48 -7.26
N TYR A 18 0.03 -46.64 -8.26
CA TYR A 18 -1.13 -45.74 -8.25
C TYR A 18 -2.46 -46.50 -8.27
N ILE A 19 -2.58 -47.49 -9.16
CA ILE A 19 -3.78 -48.33 -9.27
C ILE A 19 -4.03 -49.06 -7.95
N SER A 20 -2.97 -49.55 -7.28
CA SER A 20 -3.05 -50.17 -5.96
C SER A 20 -3.46 -49.19 -4.86
N TYR A 21 -3.01 -47.94 -4.94
CA TYR A 21 -3.36 -46.87 -4.00
C TYR A 21 -4.83 -46.45 -4.09
N VAL A 22 -5.37 -46.27 -5.30
CA VAL A 22 -6.76 -45.81 -5.51
C VAL A 22 -7.77 -46.95 -5.30
N SER A 23 -7.31 -48.20 -5.36
CA SER A 23 -8.15 -49.38 -5.23
C SER A 23 -8.11 -49.97 -3.81
N SER A 24 -9.09 -49.64 -2.96
CA SER A 24 -9.38 -50.45 -1.76
C SER A 24 -9.70 -51.91 -2.18
N PRO A 25 -9.45 -52.97 -1.39
CA PRO A 25 -9.10 -54.31 -1.88
C PRO A 25 -10.26 -54.97 -2.63
N ARG A 26 -10.37 -54.70 -3.93
CA ARG A 26 -11.28 -55.37 -4.85
C ARG A 26 -10.39 -56.16 -5.82
N GLY A 27 -10.45 -57.48 -5.71
CA GLY A 27 -9.57 -58.43 -6.42
C GLY A 27 -9.52 -58.28 -7.95
N HIS A 28 -10.45 -57.53 -8.55
CA HIS A 28 -10.52 -57.23 -9.99
C HIS A 28 -9.27 -56.52 -10.53
N VAL A 29 -8.61 -55.71 -9.71
CA VAL A 29 -7.47 -54.89 -10.15
C VAL A 29 -6.15 -55.67 -10.14
N ILE A 30 -5.97 -56.51 -9.12
CA ILE A 30 -4.88 -57.50 -9.10
C ILE A 30 -5.04 -58.46 -10.30
N ASP A 31 -6.28 -58.72 -10.71
CA ASP A 31 -6.57 -59.53 -11.89
C ASP A 31 -6.17 -58.83 -13.19
N ILE A 32 -6.45 -57.53 -13.35
CA ILE A 32 -5.96 -56.71 -14.48
C ILE A 32 -4.43 -56.77 -14.58
N LEU A 33 -3.72 -56.57 -13.47
CA LEU A 33 -2.25 -56.59 -13.45
C LEU A 33 -1.69 -57.98 -13.74
N ARG A 34 -2.30 -59.04 -13.17
CA ARG A 34 -1.93 -60.43 -13.45
C ARG A 34 -2.21 -60.81 -14.90
N ARG A 35 -3.30 -60.29 -15.50
CA ARG A 35 -3.63 -60.46 -16.92
C ARG A 35 -2.55 -59.81 -17.78
N LEU A 36 -2.12 -58.59 -17.44
CA LEU A 36 -1.04 -57.87 -18.13
C LEU A 36 0.30 -58.62 -18.08
N GLU A 37 0.68 -59.13 -16.90
CA GLU A 37 1.90 -59.94 -16.71
C GLU A 37 1.82 -61.33 -17.35
N SER A 38 0.62 -61.88 -17.53
CA SER A 38 0.40 -63.21 -18.12
C SER A 38 0.15 -63.19 -19.63
N LEU A 39 0.08 -62.01 -20.25
CA LEU A 39 -0.02 -61.89 -21.71
C LEU A 39 1.24 -62.48 -22.38
N PRO A 40 1.07 -63.45 -23.29
CA PRO A 40 2.19 -64.04 -24.01
C PRO A 40 2.80 -63.02 -24.98
N LYS A 41 4.12 -63.12 -25.22
CA LYS A 41 4.79 -62.29 -26.25
C LYS A 41 4.24 -62.65 -27.63
N LEU A 42 3.89 -61.67 -28.46
CA LEU A 42 3.20 -61.89 -29.74
C LEU A 42 3.98 -62.84 -30.67
N ARG A 43 5.32 -62.72 -30.72
CA ARG A 43 6.21 -63.57 -31.54
C ARG A 43 6.29 -65.03 -31.09
N SER A 44 5.88 -65.33 -29.86
CA SER A 44 5.82 -66.71 -29.31
C SER A 44 4.54 -67.46 -29.66
N LEU A 45 3.59 -66.81 -30.35
CA LEU A 45 2.28 -67.38 -30.69
C LEU A 45 2.29 -68.01 -32.09
N GLU A 46 2.12 -69.33 -32.14
CA GLU A 46 2.14 -70.11 -33.40
C GLU A 46 0.74 -70.36 -34.01
N ASP A 47 -0.34 -70.00 -33.30
CA ASP A 47 -1.72 -70.34 -33.65
C ASP A 47 -2.60 -69.09 -33.75
N ASN A 48 -3.45 -69.04 -34.78
CA ASN A 48 -4.32 -67.91 -35.12
C ASN A 48 -5.34 -67.62 -34.03
N ASP A 49 -5.88 -68.67 -33.40
CA ASP A 49 -6.83 -68.52 -32.32
C ASP A 49 -6.15 -67.90 -31.09
N LYS A 50 -4.87 -68.21 -30.85
CA LYS A 50 -4.08 -67.61 -29.78
C LYS A 50 -3.72 -66.15 -30.07
N ILE A 51 -3.36 -65.82 -31.30
CA ILE A 51 -3.09 -64.44 -31.74
C ILE A 51 -4.36 -63.58 -31.61
N ARG A 52 -5.51 -64.10 -32.06
CA ARG A 52 -6.80 -63.43 -31.92
C ARG A 52 -7.16 -63.16 -30.46
N ASN A 53 -7.04 -64.18 -29.61
CA ASN A 53 -7.32 -64.05 -28.18
C ASN A 53 -6.37 -63.06 -27.50
N PHE A 54 -5.08 -63.06 -27.86
CA PHE A 54 -4.10 -62.08 -27.35
C PHE A 54 -4.55 -60.64 -27.64
N PHE A 55 -4.95 -60.33 -28.87
CA PHE A 55 -5.37 -58.97 -29.21
C PHE A 55 -6.70 -58.59 -28.58
N GLN A 56 -7.68 -59.50 -28.53
CA GLN A 56 -8.95 -59.25 -27.85
C GLN A 56 -8.73 -58.93 -26.36
N GLU A 57 -7.81 -59.66 -25.73
CA GLU A 57 -7.43 -59.45 -24.34
C GLU A 57 -6.70 -58.10 -24.16
N LEU A 58 -5.79 -57.76 -25.07
CA LEU A 58 -5.09 -56.46 -25.06
C LEU A 58 -6.05 -55.27 -25.24
N VAL A 59 -7.06 -55.40 -26.12
CA VAL A 59 -8.12 -54.39 -26.29
C VAL A 59 -8.95 -54.25 -25.03
N SER A 60 -9.39 -55.37 -24.44
CA SER A 60 -10.14 -55.38 -23.18
C SER A 60 -9.34 -54.71 -22.06
N LEU A 61 -8.06 -55.08 -21.95
CA LEU A 61 -7.16 -54.56 -20.92
C LEU A 61 -6.89 -53.06 -21.10
N GLY A 62 -6.68 -52.60 -22.33
CA GLY A 62 -6.53 -51.18 -22.65
C GLY A 62 -7.76 -50.37 -22.22
N GLN A 63 -8.96 -50.85 -22.56
CA GLN A 63 -10.21 -50.20 -22.16
C GLN A 63 -10.38 -50.14 -20.63
N GLU A 64 -10.02 -51.20 -19.92
CA GLU A 64 -10.05 -51.22 -18.45
C GLU A 64 -9.00 -50.27 -17.83
N LEU A 65 -7.79 -50.23 -18.38
CA LEU A 65 -6.70 -49.35 -17.94
C LEU A 65 -7.02 -47.87 -18.14
N ARG A 66 -7.69 -47.53 -19.25
CA ARG A 66 -8.06 -46.15 -19.59
C ARG A 66 -8.84 -45.46 -18.47
N ALA A 67 -9.67 -46.21 -17.73
CA ALA A 67 -10.45 -45.69 -16.62
C ALA A 67 -9.58 -45.11 -15.49
N PHE A 68 -8.36 -45.64 -15.28
CA PHE A 68 -7.43 -45.18 -14.24
C PHE A 68 -6.66 -43.91 -14.64
N PHE A 69 -6.62 -43.59 -15.92
CA PHE A 69 -6.00 -42.37 -16.45
C PHE A 69 -7.01 -41.23 -16.62
N THR A 70 -8.15 -41.31 -15.93
CA THR A 70 -9.16 -40.25 -15.88
C THR A 70 -9.78 -40.17 -14.50
N ILE A 71 -10.18 -38.97 -14.08
CA ILE A 71 -11.00 -38.76 -12.88
C ILE A 71 -12.46 -39.09 -13.24
N PRO A 72 -13.10 -40.08 -12.57
CA PRO A 72 -14.48 -40.47 -12.88
C PRO A 72 -15.52 -39.36 -12.59
N ASN A 73 -16.40 -39.09 -13.55
CA ASN A 73 -17.47 -38.09 -13.41
C ASN A 73 -18.39 -38.30 -12.19
N GLN A 74 -18.61 -39.53 -11.73
CA GLN A 74 -19.46 -39.80 -10.55
C GLN A 74 -18.81 -39.37 -9.23
N GLN A 75 -17.47 -39.35 -9.13
CA GLN A 75 -16.74 -38.83 -7.96
C GLN A 75 -16.74 -37.30 -7.89
N ILE A 76 -16.94 -36.62 -9.04
CA ILE A 76 -17.09 -35.17 -9.15
C ILE A 76 -18.47 -34.70 -8.65
N ILE A 77 -19.48 -35.59 -8.59
CA ILE A 77 -20.89 -35.23 -8.40
C ILE A 77 -21.41 -35.49 -6.97
N SER A 78 -20.82 -36.38 -6.16
CA SER A 78 -21.29 -36.67 -4.80
C SER A 78 -20.70 -35.72 -3.75
N TYR A 79 -21.30 -34.54 -3.58
CA TYR A 79 -21.01 -33.63 -2.45
C TYR A 79 -21.60 -34.10 -1.10
N ILE A 80 -22.06 -35.35 -0.98
CA ILE A 80 -22.77 -35.85 0.19
C ILE A 80 -22.45 -37.35 0.38
N GLY A 81 -21.63 -37.71 1.38
CA GLY A 81 -21.46 -39.09 1.84
C GLY A 81 -20.05 -39.44 2.37
N PRO A 82 -19.90 -40.54 3.15
CA PRO A 82 -18.65 -40.92 3.84
C PRO A 82 -17.66 -41.60 2.89
N THR A 83 -17.33 -40.92 1.80
CA THR A 83 -16.35 -41.30 0.77
C THR A 83 -15.20 -40.29 0.80
N PRO A 84 -13.97 -40.65 0.36
CA PRO A 84 -12.80 -39.79 0.46
C PRO A 84 -13.06 -38.40 -0.13
N ASN A 85 -12.51 -37.37 0.52
CA ASN A 85 -12.68 -35.97 0.13
C ASN A 85 -12.34 -35.81 -1.36
N PRO A 86 -13.22 -35.23 -2.21
CA PRO A 86 -12.97 -35.11 -3.65
C PRO A 86 -11.63 -34.42 -3.97
N TYR A 87 -11.17 -33.48 -3.12
CA TYR A 87 -9.85 -32.85 -3.26
C TYR A 87 -8.69 -33.84 -3.13
N GLN A 88 -8.82 -34.87 -2.27
CA GLN A 88 -7.79 -35.91 -2.10
C GLN A 88 -7.70 -36.83 -3.32
N VAL A 89 -8.84 -37.12 -3.97
CA VAL A 89 -8.86 -37.93 -5.19
C VAL A 89 -8.20 -37.18 -6.35
N PHE A 90 -8.52 -35.89 -6.50
CA PHE A 90 -7.86 -35.04 -7.50
C PHE A 90 -6.35 -34.91 -7.24
N ALA A 91 -5.96 -34.63 -5.99
CA ALA A 91 -4.55 -34.51 -5.62
C ALA A 91 -3.78 -35.83 -5.84
N ALA A 92 -4.39 -36.97 -5.55
CA ALA A 92 -3.80 -38.28 -5.82
C ALA A 92 -3.57 -38.51 -7.31
N PHE A 93 -4.54 -38.16 -8.15
CA PHE A 93 -4.38 -38.31 -9.60
C PHE A 93 -3.32 -37.36 -10.17
N ILE A 94 -3.28 -36.10 -9.72
CA ILE A 94 -2.23 -35.16 -10.15
C ILE A 94 -0.85 -35.62 -9.69
N ASN A 95 -0.72 -36.14 -8.47
CA ASN A 95 0.53 -36.74 -8.00
C ASN A 95 0.98 -37.91 -8.89
N PHE A 96 0.04 -38.77 -9.31
CA PHE A 96 0.35 -39.84 -10.25
C PHE A 96 0.88 -39.30 -11.59
N LEU A 97 0.24 -38.28 -12.15
CA LEU A 97 0.72 -37.65 -13.38
C LEU A 97 2.09 -36.96 -13.18
N LEU A 98 2.32 -36.32 -12.03
CA LEU A 98 3.62 -35.74 -11.68
C LEU A 98 4.72 -36.81 -11.61
N LEU A 99 4.45 -37.95 -11.00
CA LEU A 99 5.40 -39.08 -10.96
C LEU A 99 5.71 -39.60 -12.37
N MET A 100 4.72 -39.66 -13.26
CA MET A 100 4.92 -40.03 -14.67
C MET A 100 5.81 -39.00 -15.39
N VAL A 101 5.60 -37.71 -15.15
CA VAL A 101 6.46 -36.63 -15.70
C VAL A 101 7.88 -36.73 -15.16
N GLU A 102 8.05 -36.94 -13.85
CA GLU A 102 9.38 -37.09 -13.22
C GLU A 102 10.13 -38.32 -13.73
N ALA A 103 9.42 -39.43 -13.95
CA ALA A 103 9.99 -40.63 -14.55
C ALA A 103 10.53 -40.37 -15.97
N ILE A 104 9.86 -39.52 -16.76
CA ILE A 104 10.37 -39.10 -18.09
C ILE A 104 11.59 -38.18 -17.94
N LEU A 105 11.53 -37.19 -17.04
CA LEU A 105 12.58 -36.18 -16.87
C LEU A 105 13.89 -36.75 -16.27
N ASN A 106 13.82 -37.81 -15.48
CA ASN A 106 14.97 -38.41 -14.79
C ASN A 106 15.73 -39.46 -15.63
N GLN A 107 15.35 -39.73 -16.89
CA GLN A 107 16.09 -40.65 -17.76
C GLN A 107 17.36 -40.00 -18.32
N VAL A 108 18.50 -40.70 -18.15
CA VAL A 108 19.88 -40.15 -18.27
C VAL A 108 20.44 -40.16 -19.72
N GLN A 109 19.62 -40.06 -20.77
CA GLN A 109 20.13 -39.98 -22.16
C GLN A 109 19.63 -38.75 -22.91
N GLU A 110 20.58 -38.01 -23.49
CA GLU A 110 20.46 -36.61 -23.91
C GLU A 110 19.63 -36.38 -25.19
N ASP A 111 19.40 -37.36 -26.07
CA ASP A 111 18.91 -37.04 -27.42
C ASP A 111 17.38 -36.92 -27.55
N PHE A 112 16.58 -37.89 -27.07
CA PHE A 112 15.10 -37.84 -27.16
C PHE A 112 14.49 -36.90 -26.12
N VAL A 113 14.98 -36.98 -24.87
CA VAL A 113 14.48 -36.13 -23.78
C VAL A 113 14.75 -34.66 -24.09
N ALA A 114 15.89 -34.29 -24.68
CA ALA A 114 16.21 -32.88 -24.95
C ALA A 114 15.15 -32.14 -25.77
N CYS A 115 14.52 -32.78 -26.76
CA CYS A 115 13.52 -32.14 -27.62
C CYS A 115 12.23 -31.76 -26.86
N VAL A 116 11.89 -32.50 -25.79
CA VAL A 116 10.59 -32.38 -25.10
C VAL A 116 10.72 -32.04 -23.62
N LYS A 117 11.97 -31.95 -23.13
CA LYS A 117 12.33 -31.65 -21.74
C LYS A 117 11.71 -30.34 -21.26
N GLY A 118 11.79 -29.29 -22.07
CA GLY A 118 11.21 -27.98 -21.74
C GLY A 118 9.71 -28.06 -21.53
N SER A 119 8.99 -28.67 -22.47
CA SER A 119 7.54 -28.83 -22.40
C SER A 119 7.09 -29.77 -21.26
N MET A 120 7.87 -30.82 -20.96
CA MET A 120 7.63 -31.68 -19.79
C MET A 120 7.92 -30.97 -18.46
N GLN A 121 8.94 -30.11 -18.40
CA GLN A 121 9.21 -29.26 -17.23
C GLN A 121 8.10 -28.23 -17.01
N ASN A 122 7.57 -27.65 -18.09
CA ASN A 122 6.40 -26.77 -18.02
C ASN A 122 5.18 -27.55 -17.50
N LEU A 123 4.89 -28.73 -18.04
CA LEU A 123 3.78 -29.57 -17.58
C LEU A 123 3.92 -29.95 -16.10
N ARG A 124 5.14 -30.28 -15.64
CA ARG A 124 5.43 -30.49 -14.21
C ARG A 124 5.07 -29.27 -13.37
N THR A 125 5.44 -28.08 -13.83
CA THR A 125 5.16 -26.80 -13.15
C THR A 125 3.66 -26.54 -13.09
N GLU A 126 2.95 -26.78 -14.18
CA GLU A 126 1.48 -26.61 -14.27
C GLU A 126 0.72 -27.57 -13.34
N LEU A 127 1.10 -28.85 -13.32
CA LEU A 127 0.52 -29.83 -12.39
C LEU A 127 0.89 -29.50 -10.93
N GLY A 128 2.11 -29.01 -10.68
CA GLY A 128 2.56 -28.50 -9.38
C GLY A 128 1.74 -27.30 -8.87
N PHE A 129 1.37 -26.39 -9.77
CA PHE A 129 0.47 -25.29 -9.45
C PHE A 129 -0.93 -25.80 -9.04
N LEU A 130 -1.48 -26.77 -9.77
CA LEU A 130 -2.80 -27.32 -9.46
C LEU A 130 -2.85 -28.08 -8.13
N ILE A 131 -1.81 -28.84 -7.80
CA ILE A 131 -1.78 -29.59 -6.54
C ILE A 131 -1.65 -28.66 -5.32
N THR A 132 -0.85 -27.61 -5.44
CA THR A 132 -0.73 -26.59 -4.37
C THR A 132 -2.02 -25.80 -4.20
N PHE A 133 -2.72 -25.50 -5.31
CA PHE A 133 -4.05 -24.89 -5.30
C PHE A 133 -5.10 -25.76 -4.58
N LEU A 134 -5.14 -27.07 -4.85
CA LEU A 134 -6.08 -27.99 -4.19
C LEU A 134 -5.74 -28.30 -2.73
N GLY A 135 -4.46 -28.27 -2.38
CA GLY A 135 -3.98 -28.57 -1.03
C GLY A 135 -4.26 -27.46 -0.01
N ASP A 136 -4.66 -26.27 -0.47
CA ASP A 136 -4.95 -25.15 0.40
C ASP A 136 -6.30 -25.33 1.14
N THR A 137 -6.26 -25.12 2.45
CA THR A 137 -7.39 -25.27 3.36
C THR A 137 -8.06 -23.94 3.70
N ALA A 138 -7.54 -22.82 3.19
CA ALA A 138 -8.14 -21.50 3.37
C ALA A 138 -9.58 -21.47 2.81
N MET A 139 -10.57 -21.46 3.71
CA MET A 139 -12.00 -21.61 3.38
C MET A 139 -12.51 -20.59 2.33
N HIS A 140 -11.89 -19.41 2.25
CA HIS A 140 -12.29 -18.35 1.31
C HIS A 140 -11.68 -18.51 -0.09
N LEU A 141 -10.65 -19.35 -0.27
CA LEU A 141 -10.01 -19.58 -1.58
C LEU A 141 -10.39 -20.93 -2.20
N GLN A 142 -11.33 -21.68 -1.60
CA GLN A 142 -11.72 -22.98 -2.13
C GLN A 142 -12.26 -22.87 -3.57
N PRO A 143 -11.88 -23.80 -4.46
CA PRO A 143 -12.35 -23.81 -5.84
C PRO A 143 -13.86 -24.05 -5.88
N THR A 144 -14.54 -23.29 -6.74
CA THR A 144 -15.95 -23.57 -7.03
C THR A 144 -16.10 -24.88 -7.80
N LYS A 145 -17.30 -25.46 -7.75
CA LYS A 145 -17.65 -26.64 -8.54
C LYS A 145 -17.29 -26.50 -10.03
N ASN A 146 -17.47 -25.31 -10.61
CA ASN A 146 -17.15 -25.06 -12.01
C ASN A 146 -15.64 -25.12 -12.29
N ILE A 147 -14.82 -24.58 -11.38
CA ILE A 147 -13.36 -24.65 -11.48
C ILE A 147 -12.89 -26.10 -11.37
N LEU A 148 -13.48 -26.89 -10.45
CA LEU A 148 -13.16 -28.30 -10.32
C LEU A 148 -13.51 -29.11 -11.58
N ILE A 149 -14.62 -28.78 -12.25
CA ILE A 149 -15.00 -29.41 -13.53
C ILE A 149 -14.01 -29.04 -14.64
N ASP A 150 -13.69 -27.75 -14.78
CA ASP A 150 -12.71 -27.28 -15.77
C ASP A 150 -11.32 -27.89 -15.52
N MET A 151 -10.92 -27.97 -14.26
CA MET A 151 -9.68 -28.61 -13.83
C MET A 151 -9.67 -30.11 -14.15
N ALA A 152 -10.76 -30.83 -13.86
CA ALA A 152 -10.89 -32.24 -14.21
C ALA A 152 -10.75 -32.46 -15.72
N ALA A 153 -11.35 -31.59 -16.53
CA ALA A 153 -11.24 -31.69 -17.99
C ALA A 153 -9.78 -31.60 -18.45
N VAL A 154 -9.04 -30.58 -18.00
CA VAL A 154 -7.62 -30.40 -18.36
C VAL A 154 -6.77 -31.56 -17.86
N VAL A 155 -6.92 -31.96 -16.59
CA VAL A 155 -6.12 -33.03 -15.99
C VAL A 155 -6.45 -34.40 -16.62
N ASN A 156 -7.70 -34.63 -17.05
CA ASN A 156 -8.09 -35.84 -17.77
C ASN A 156 -7.51 -35.90 -19.19
N GLU A 157 -7.32 -34.76 -19.85
CA GLU A 157 -6.61 -34.74 -21.13
C GLU A 157 -5.13 -35.07 -20.97
N VAL A 158 -4.48 -34.55 -19.92
CA VAL A 158 -3.12 -34.95 -19.55
C VAL A 158 -3.07 -36.46 -19.23
N GLY A 159 -4.06 -36.97 -18.50
CA GLY A 159 -4.23 -38.39 -18.25
C GLY A 159 -4.38 -39.21 -19.54
N SER A 160 -5.19 -38.75 -20.49
CA SER A 160 -5.36 -39.40 -21.80
C SER A 160 -4.07 -39.42 -22.61
N PHE A 161 -3.26 -38.36 -22.54
CA PHE A 161 -1.93 -38.30 -23.13
C PHE A 161 -1.02 -39.38 -22.52
N PHE A 162 -0.96 -39.46 -21.18
CA PHE A 162 -0.15 -40.47 -20.49
C PHE A 162 -0.67 -41.90 -20.66
N TYR A 163 -1.98 -42.10 -20.80
CA TYR A 163 -2.57 -43.39 -21.13
C TYR A 163 -2.09 -43.88 -22.50
N SER A 164 -2.15 -43.00 -23.50
CA SER A 164 -1.74 -43.34 -24.86
C SER A 164 -0.24 -43.66 -24.90
N PHE A 165 0.58 -42.87 -24.18
CA PHE A 165 2.00 -43.13 -24.00
C PHE A 165 2.28 -44.46 -23.30
N PHE A 166 1.57 -44.75 -22.21
CA PHE A 166 1.71 -45.98 -21.46
C PHE A 166 1.30 -47.21 -22.28
N LEU A 167 0.19 -47.13 -23.01
CA LEU A 167 -0.29 -48.22 -23.86
C LEU A 167 0.69 -48.51 -25.00
N ALA A 168 1.29 -47.48 -25.60
CA ALA A 168 2.33 -47.65 -26.62
C ALA A 168 3.55 -48.41 -26.07
N ILE A 169 3.98 -48.11 -24.84
CA ILE A 169 5.06 -48.84 -24.16
C ILE A 169 4.70 -50.31 -23.94
N ILE A 170 3.48 -50.62 -23.51
CA ILE A 170 3.04 -52.01 -23.30
C ILE A 170 3.00 -52.79 -24.61
N VAL A 171 2.42 -52.20 -25.65
CA VAL A 171 2.37 -52.80 -27.00
C VAL A 171 3.78 -53.08 -27.51
N PHE A 172 4.72 -52.15 -27.28
CA PHE A 172 6.12 -52.34 -27.63
C PHE A 172 6.75 -53.56 -26.92
N ILE A 173 6.64 -53.63 -25.58
CA ILE A 173 7.21 -54.73 -24.77
C ILE A 173 6.69 -56.09 -25.24
N LEU A 174 5.39 -56.17 -25.57
CA LEU A 174 4.74 -57.42 -25.95
C LEU A 174 5.10 -57.90 -27.36
N ILE A 175 5.59 -57.04 -28.25
CA ILE A 175 5.82 -57.35 -29.67
C ILE A 175 7.27 -57.74 -29.99
N LEU A 176 8.29 -57.13 -29.35
CA LEU A 176 9.64 -57.08 -29.93
C LEU A 176 10.73 -58.02 -29.37
N GLU A 177 10.40 -58.98 -28.50
CA GLU A 177 11.31 -60.08 -28.07
C GLU A 177 12.81 -59.68 -27.94
N GLU A 178 13.18 -58.85 -26.96
CA GLU A 178 14.46 -58.99 -26.22
C GLU A 178 14.57 -57.93 -25.12
N THR A 179 14.71 -58.40 -23.88
CA THR A 179 15.05 -57.59 -22.69
C THR A 179 16.57 -57.38 -22.63
N THR A 180 17.16 -56.77 -23.64
CA THR A 180 18.57 -56.38 -23.61
C THR A 180 18.70 -54.90 -23.87
N TYR A 181 18.84 -54.12 -22.78
CA TYR A 181 19.38 -52.75 -22.73
C TYR A 181 19.19 -51.93 -24.00
N TYR A 182 17.93 -51.69 -24.38
CA TYR A 182 17.60 -50.67 -25.36
C TYR A 182 17.57 -49.32 -24.65
N SER A 183 18.31 -48.38 -25.22
CA SER A 183 18.48 -47.01 -24.76
C SER A 183 17.39 -46.14 -25.40
N MET A 184 17.17 -44.89 -24.98
CA MET A 184 16.06 -44.06 -25.50
C MET A 184 16.12 -43.80 -27.03
N THR A 185 17.27 -44.07 -27.68
CA THR A 185 17.40 -44.17 -29.15
C THR A 185 16.48 -45.20 -29.79
N ASP A 186 16.02 -46.17 -29.02
CA ASP A 186 15.19 -47.24 -29.51
C ASP A 186 13.73 -46.87 -29.54
N ILE A 187 13.22 -45.81 -28.87
CA ILE A 187 11.79 -45.43 -29.00
C ILE A 187 11.43 -45.08 -30.44
N GLU A 188 12.33 -44.46 -31.21
CA GLU A 188 12.06 -44.23 -32.63
C GLU A 188 12.08 -45.55 -33.41
N VAL A 189 12.98 -46.48 -33.08
CA VAL A 189 13.04 -47.85 -33.66
C VAL A 189 11.81 -48.69 -33.29
N VAL A 190 11.41 -48.68 -32.01
CA VAL A 190 10.17 -49.19 -31.41
C VAL A 190 8.96 -48.67 -32.17
N VAL A 191 8.85 -47.35 -32.32
CA VAL A 191 7.73 -46.66 -32.95
C VAL A 191 7.73 -46.97 -34.45
N ASN A 192 8.90 -47.05 -35.09
CA ASN A 192 9.08 -47.41 -36.50
C ASN A 192 8.83 -48.91 -36.77
N GLU A 193 9.20 -49.82 -35.87
CA GLU A 193 8.97 -51.27 -35.95
C GLU A 193 7.51 -51.60 -35.62
N VAL A 194 6.93 -50.96 -34.60
CA VAL A 194 5.49 -51.04 -34.33
C VAL A 194 4.72 -50.43 -35.49
N ARG A 195 5.19 -49.36 -36.15
CA ARG A 195 4.65 -48.86 -37.43
C ARG A 195 4.79 -49.89 -38.55
N SER A 196 5.97 -50.48 -38.75
CA SER A 196 6.22 -51.51 -39.78
C SER A 196 5.30 -52.71 -39.57
N LEU A 197 5.18 -53.18 -38.32
CA LEU A 197 4.19 -54.17 -37.92
C LEU A 197 2.79 -53.65 -38.26
N LEU A 198 2.28 -52.59 -37.64
CA LEU A 198 0.90 -52.16 -37.81
C LEU A 198 0.49 -51.78 -39.25
N HIS A 199 1.43 -51.30 -40.10
CA HIS A 199 1.16 -50.86 -41.47
C HIS A 199 1.50 -51.87 -42.59
N SER A 200 2.58 -52.66 -42.52
CA SER A 200 2.98 -53.58 -43.61
C SER A 200 3.14 -55.05 -43.19
N ASP A 201 3.80 -55.32 -42.07
CA ASP A 201 4.19 -56.68 -41.69
C ASP A 201 3.10 -57.41 -40.91
N PHE A 202 2.20 -56.72 -40.20
CA PHE A 202 1.08 -57.33 -39.48
C PHE A 202 0.05 -57.90 -40.47
N PHE A 203 -0.32 -57.15 -41.49
CA PHE A 203 -1.23 -57.63 -42.54
C PHE A 203 -0.58 -58.68 -43.44
N ALA A 204 0.74 -58.62 -43.68
CA ALA A 204 1.48 -59.65 -44.40
C ALA A 204 1.67 -60.93 -43.57
N PHE A 205 1.95 -60.81 -42.27
CA PHE A 205 2.00 -61.91 -41.29
C PHE A 205 0.64 -62.60 -41.18
N LEU A 206 -0.44 -61.82 -41.05
CA LEU A 206 -1.82 -62.33 -41.06
C LEU A 206 -2.23 -62.91 -42.43
N GLY A 207 -1.66 -62.40 -43.53
CA GLY A 207 -1.86 -62.94 -44.88
C GLY A 207 -1.11 -64.24 -45.15
N ASN A 208 0.00 -64.50 -44.45
CA ASN A 208 0.79 -65.73 -44.53
C ASN A 208 0.27 -66.86 -43.65
N ILE A 209 -0.70 -66.58 -42.78
CA ILE A 209 -1.43 -67.57 -42.01
C ILE A 209 -2.27 -68.45 -42.97
N ARG A 210 -2.03 -69.76 -42.97
CA ARG A 210 -2.85 -70.73 -43.73
C ARG A 210 -4.26 -70.82 -43.12
N LEU A 211 -5.19 -70.03 -43.64
CA LEU A 211 -6.62 -70.13 -43.32
C LEU A 211 -7.21 -71.39 -43.96
N GLN A 212 -7.74 -72.32 -43.16
CA GLN A 212 -8.20 -73.62 -43.64
C GLN A 212 -9.71 -73.67 -43.95
N THR A 213 -10.51 -72.72 -43.45
CA THR A 213 -11.97 -72.68 -43.68
C THR A 213 -12.55 -71.27 -43.87
N THR A 214 -13.70 -71.17 -44.54
CA THR A 214 -14.42 -69.91 -44.83
C THR A 214 -14.98 -69.23 -43.57
N GLU A 215 -15.22 -69.99 -42.51
CA GLU A 215 -15.71 -69.52 -41.21
C GLU A 215 -14.59 -68.82 -40.43
N GLN A 216 -13.38 -69.40 -40.43
CA GLN A 216 -12.16 -68.77 -39.90
C GLN A 216 -11.85 -67.43 -40.58
N MET A 217 -12.07 -67.30 -41.89
CA MET A 217 -11.93 -66.01 -42.61
C MET A 217 -12.87 -64.93 -42.07
N LYS A 218 -14.13 -65.29 -41.79
CA LYS A 218 -15.16 -64.35 -41.33
C LYS A 218 -14.92 -63.90 -39.89
N GLU A 219 -14.51 -64.82 -39.02
CA GLU A 219 -14.14 -64.49 -37.64
C GLU A 219 -12.84 -63.70 -37.53
N THR A 220 -11.83 -64.01 -38.37
CA THR A 220 -10.57 -63.24 -38.41
C THR A 220 -10.82 -61.83 -38.93
N LYS A 221 -11.74 -61.66 -39.89
CA LYS A 221 -12.20 -60.34 -40.35
C LYS A 221 -12.93 -59.56 -39.26
N ASN A 222 -13.80 -60.22 -38.48
CA ASN A 222 -14.50 -59.59 -37.35
C ASN A 222 -13.52 -59.17 -36.25
N ALA A 223 -12.57 -60.04 -35.88
CA ALA A 223 -11.50 -59.71 -34.94
C ALA A 223 -10.60 -58.56 -35.45
N LEU A 224 -10.32 -58.51 -36.76
CA LEU A 224 -9.64 -57.36 -37.37
C LEU A 224 -10.41 -56.05 -37.18
N THR A 225 -11.74 -56.05 -37.36
CA THR A 225 -12.59 -54.89 -37.07
C THR A 225 -12.64 -54.51 -35.59
N ASP A 226 -12.49 -55.48 -34.68
CA ASP A 226 -12.45 -55.24 -33.23
C ASP A 226 -11.08 -54.71 -32.76
N ILE A 227 -10.01 -55.03 -33.49
CA ILE A 227 -8.62 -54.60 -33.26
C ILE A 227 -8.33 -53.26 -33.94
N GLN A 228 -9.04 -52.95 -35.03
CA GLN A 228 -8.90 -51.70 -35.79
C GLN A 228 -8.99 -50.43 -34.92
N PRO A 229 -9.86 -50.32 -33.90
CA PRO A 229 -9.88 -49.17 -32.98
C PRO A 229 -8.61 -49.05 -32.14
N LEU A 230 -8.03 -50.16 -31.68
CA LEU A 230 -6.78 -50.17 -30.91
C LEU A 230 -5.58 -49.85 -31.79
N VAL A 231 -5.56 -50.39 -33.01
CA VAL A 231 -4.57 -50.05 -34.04
C VAL A 231 -4.72 -48.61 -34.50
N LEU A 232 -5.94 -48.04 -34.50
CA LEU A 232 -6.16 -46.62 -34.76
C LEU A 232 -5.87 -45.75 -33.52
N GLU A 233 -6.01 -46.23 -32.28
CA GLU A 233 -5.70 -45.47 -31.06
C GLU A 233 -4.19 -45.45 -30.79
N VAL A 234 -3.55 -46.63 -30.85
CA VAL A 234 -2.10 -46.79 -30.81
C VAL A 234 -1.48 -46.24 -32.09
N GLY A 235 -2.07 -46.50 -33.26
CA GLY A 235 -1.60 -45.97 -34.54
C GLY A 235 -1.90 -44.51 -34.78
N SER A 236 -2.90 -43.88 -34.15
CA SER A 236 -3.06 -42.41 -34.19
C SER A 236 -2.12 -41.72 -33.20
N PHE A 237 -1.86 -42.32 -32.05
CA PHE A 237 -0.78 -41.88 -31.17
C PHE A 237 0.58 -42.03 -31.89
N LEU A 238 0.83 -43.16 -32.56
CA LEU A 238 2.03 -43.37 -33.36
C LEU A 238 2.05 -42.51 -34.63
N ASP A 239 0.96 -42.30 -35.37
CA ASP A 239 0.90 -41.39 -36.53
C ASP A 239 1.08 -39.93 -36.11
N PHE A 240 0.61 -39.56 -34.92
CA PHE A 240 0.92 -38.32 -34.23
C PHE A 240 2.42 -38.22 -33.84
N PHE A 241 3.11 -39.35 -33.66
CA PHE A 241 4.58 -39.44 -33.55
C PHE A 241 5.30 -39.42 -34.92
N ILE A 242 4.63 -39.67 -36.05
CA ILE A 242 5.27 -40.21 -37.27
C ILE A 242 5.01 -39.45 -38.57
N PHE A 243 4.11 -38.47 -38.64
CA PHE A 243 4.03 -37.65 -39.86
C PHE A 243 5.27 -36.76 -40.02
N THR A 244 6.35 -37.35 -40.54
CA THR A 244 7.43 -36.77 -41.39
C THR A 244 8.55 -37.79 -41.64
N GLY A 245 8.18 -39.01 -42.04
CA GLY A 245 9.11 -39.94 -42.70
C GLY A 245 9.32 -39.67 -44.19
N ASN A 246 9.27 -38.42 -44.65
CA ASN A 246 9.62 -38.05 -46.03
C ASN A 246 10.63 -36.90 -46.00
N ASP A 247 11.92 -37.25 -46.02
CA ASP A 247 13.13 -36.51 -46.46
C ASP A 247 13.25 -34.98 -46.25
N GLN A 248 12.45 -34.37 -45.41
CA GLN A 248 12.68 -33.04 -44.86
C GLN A 248 12.37 -33.13 -43.37
N VAL A 249 13.45 -33.14 -42.57
CA VAL A 249 13.40 -32.90 -41.13
C VAL A 249 12.48 -31.71 -40.87
N PRO A 250 11.36 -31.86 -40.13
CA PRO A 250 10.69 -30.70 -39.59
C PRO A 250 11.52 -30.23 -38.42
N GLU A 251 11.98 -28.99 -38.50
CA GLU A 251 12.32 -28.23 -37.32
C GLU A 251 11.08 -28.25 -36.38
N ASN A 252 11.19 -28.96 -35.25
CA ASN A 252 10.28 -29.01 -34.10
C ASN A 252 8.96 -29.82 -34.21
N GLY A 253 9.10 -31.12 -33.92
CA GLY A 253 8.23 -32.07 -33.19
C GLY A 253 6.74 -31.82 -32.94
N VAL A 254 5.90 -32.72 -33.47
CA VAL A 254 4.45 -32.83 -33.19
C VAL A 254 4.12 -33.14 -31.72
N LEU A 255 5.04 -33.79 -30.97
CA LEU A 255 4.89 -33.99 -29.52
C LEU A 255 4.95 -32.67 -28.75
N ASP A 256 5.83 -31.77 -29.16
CA ASP A 256 5.95 -30.43 -28.58
C ASP A 256 4.68 -29.61 -28.87
N LEU A 257 4.04 -29.83 -30.02
CA LEU A 257 2.74 -29.25 -30.36
C LEU A 257 1.58 -29.79 -29.50
N ALA A 258 1.52 -31.11 -29.22
CA ALA A 258 0.52 -31.65 -28.27
C ALA A 258 0.70 -31.13 -26.86
N LEU A 259 1.95 -31.13 -26.37
CA LEU A 259 2.25 -30.58 -25.06
C LEU A 259 1.96 -29.08 -25.02
N SER A 260 2.24 -28.35 -26.10
CA SER A 260 1.88 -26.94 -26.24
C SER A 260 0.36 -26.72 -26.20
N ASP A 261 -0.45 -27.56 -26.87
CA ASP A 261 -1.93 -27.48 -26.79
C ASP A 261 -2.44 -27.74 -25.36
N LEU A 262 -1.86 -28.73 -24.67
CA LEU A 262 -2.16 -28.99 -23.26
C LEU A 262 -1.78 -27.79 -22.38
N LEU A 263 -0.58 -27.23 -22.56
CA LEU A 263 -0.11 -26.05 -21.81
C LEU A 263 -1.01 -24.82 -22.06
N LEU A 264 -1.52 -24.62 -23.28
CA LEU A 264 -2.50 -23.57 -23.58
C LEU A 264 -3.80 -23.75 -22.80
N LYS A 265 -4.23 -24.98 -22.55
CA LYS A 265 -5.44 -25.27 -21.73
C LYS A 265 -5.19 -25.00 -20.25
N PHE A 266 -3.97 -25.24 -19.75
CA PHE A 266 -3.58 -24.81 -18.42
C PHE A 266 -3.60 -23.29 -18.27
N GLU A 267 -3.12 -22.54 -19.27
CA GLU A 267 -3.21 -21.08 -19.28
C GLU A 267 -4.67 -20.60 -19.23
N LEU A 268 -5.57 -21.21 -20.00
CA LEU A 268 -6.99 -20.90 -19.96
C LEU A 268 -7.62 -21.23 -18.60
N LEU A 269 -7.24 -22.36 -17.99
CA LEU A 269 -7.69 -22.76 -16.66
C LEU A 269 -7.19 -21.79 -15.59
N LYS A 270 -5.90 -21.43 -15.61
CA LYS A 270 -5.31 -20.41 -14.74
C LYS A 270 -6.03 -19.08 -14.87
N ALA A 271 -6.39 -18.65 -16.08
CA ALA A 271 -7.16 -17.43 -16.29
C ALA A 271 -8.56 -17.49 -15.61
N LYS A 272 -9.22 -18.65 -15.65
CA LYS A 272 -10.50 -18.87 -14.95
C LYS A 272 -10.34 -18.90 -13.43
N ILE A 273 -9.32 -19.60 -12.92
CA ILE A 273 -8.97 -19.65 -11.49
C ILE A 273 -8.68 -18.23 -11.00
N ASN A 274 -7.86 -17.49 -11.73
CA ASN A 274 -7.48 -16.13 -11.43
C ASN A 274 -8.69 -15.19 -11.33
N LYS A 275 -9.65 -15.27 -12.27
CA LYS A 275 -10.89 -14.48 -12.21
C LYS A 275 -11.71 -14.76 -10.94
N HIS A 276 -11.75 -16.02 -10.50
CA HIS A 276 -12.40 -16.41 -9.25
C HIS A 276 -11.65 -15.84 -8.04
N CYS A 277 -10.33 -16.02 -7.98
CA CYS A 277 -9.48 -15.49 -6.91
C CYS A 277 -9.64 -13.97 -6.78
N PHE A 278 -9.62 -13.22 -7.88
CA PHE A 278 -9.83 -11.77 -7.87
C PHE A 278 -11.16 -11.35 -7.23
N THR A 279 -12.21 -12.15 -7.45
CA THR A 279 -13.55 -11.85 -6.91
C THR A 279 -13.60 -12.06 -5.39
N VAL A 280 -12.86 -13.04 -4.87
CA VAL A 280 -12.91 -13.43 -3.45
C VAL A 280 -11.80 -12.78 -2.61
N SER A 281 -10.67 -12.41 -3.23
CA SER A 281 -9.52 -11.79 -2.58
C SER A 281 -9.40 -10.29 -2.89
N LYS A 282 -10.48 -9.63 -3.30
CA LYS A 282 -10.45 -8.19 -3.51
C LYS A 282 -10.11 -7.55 -2.17
N MET A 283 -9.04 -6.75 -2.14
CA MET A 283 -8.66 -5.98 -0.95
C MET A 283 -9.91 -5.27 -0.42
N PRO A 284 -10.26 -5.46 0.86
CA PRO A 284 -11.41 -4.80 1.47
C PRO A 284 -11.35 -3.29 1.23
N SER A 285 -12.50 -2.68 0.91
CA SER A 285 -12.55 -1.26 0.55
C SER A 285 -12.14 -0.31 1.68
N ASP A 286 -12.13 -0.80 2.91
CA ASP A 286 -11.72 -0.13 4.14
C ASP A 286 -10.23 -0.31 4.49
N MET A 287 -9.51 -1.16 3.76
CA MET A 287 -8.10 -1.44 4.05
C MET A 287 -7.16 -0.33 3.57
N ALA A 288 -7.49 0.35 2.47
CA ALA A 288 -6.80 1.58 2.08
C ALA A 288 -7.50 2.76 2.76
N PRO A 289 -6.74 3.73 3.27
CA PRO A 289 -7.33 4.90 3.88
C PRO A 289 -8.09 5.70 2.82
N ASN A 290 -9.39 5.89 3.04
CA ASN A 290 -10.25 6.68 2.16
C ASN A 290 -10.01 8.18 2.37
N THR A 291 -8.79 8.64 2.05
CA THR A 291 -8.38 10.05 2.15
C THR A 291 -7.74 10.50 0.85
N ALA A 292 -7.86 11.79 0.51
CA ALA A 292 -7.10 12.39 -0.59
C ALA A 292 -5.68 12.82 -0.17
N VAL A 293 -5.39 12.82 1.14
CA VAL A 293 -4.07 13.17 1.68
C VAL A 293 -3.15 11.95 1.62
N VAL A 294 -2.14 12.00 0.77
CA VAL A 294 -1.23 10.87 0.55
C VAL A 294 0.02 10.99 1.42
N SER A 295 0.30 9.95 2.20
CA SER A 295 1.63 9.71 2.78
C SER A 295 2.42 8.73 1.91
N LEU A 296 3.69 9.03 1.66
CA LEU A 296 4.59 8.14 0.91
C LEU A 296 5.23 7.05 1.78
N PHE A 297 5.04 7.08 3.10
CA PHE A 297 5.62 6.09 4.02
C PHE A 297 5.19 4.66 3.72
N ILE A 298 3.97 4.45 3.21
CA ILE A 298 3.50 3.10 2.85
C ILE A 298 4.42 2.43 1.83
N PHE A 299 5.05 3.19 0.93
CA PHE A 299 6.03 2.63 0.00
C PHE A 299 7.27 2.13 0.75
N ASP A 300 7.83 2.95 1.65
CA ASP A 300 9.01 2.58 2.44
C ASP A 300 8.71 1.35 3.31
N SER A 301 7.54 1.30 3.96
CA SER A 301 7.10 0.18 4.80
C SER A 301 6.97 -1.12 3.99
N VAL A 302 6.28 -1.08 2.84
CA VAL A 302 6.08 -2.26 1.99
C VAL A 302 7.40 -2.74 1.37
N LEU A 303 8.29 -1.82 1.02
CA LEU A 303 9.63 -2.19 0.52
C LEU A 303 10.46 -2.88 1.60
N ASP A 304 10.39 -2.42 2.86
CA ASP A 304 11.03 -3.09 3.99
C ASP A 304 10.45 -4.50 4.20
N ASP A 305 9.11 -4.65 4.16
CA ASP A 305 8.45 -5.96 4.29
C ASP A 305 8.85 -6.94 3.18
N LEU A 306 8.91 -6.45 1.94
CA LEU A 306 9.37 -7.23 0.78
C LEU A 306 10.85 -7.63 0.93
N MET A 307 11.71 -6.73 1.40
CA MET A 307 13.11 -7.04 1.65
C MET A 307 13.29 -8.05 2.80
N ASP A 308 12.50 -7.97 3.87
CA ASP A 308 12.49 -8.99 4.92
C ASP A 308 12.05 -10.35 4.36
N LEU A 309 11.04 -10.37 3.51
CA LEU A 309 10.55 -11.59 2.86
C LEU A 309 11.63 -12.22 1.97
N ILE A 310 12.34 -11.42 1.17
CA ILE A 310 13.44 -11.87 0.29
C ILE A 310 14.61 -12.41 1.12
N ASN A 311 15.03 -11.70 2.17
CA ASN A 311 16.27 -12.02 2.89
C ASN A 311 16.09 -13.08 3.98
N ASN A 312 14.96 -13.09 4.68
CA ASN A 312 14.79 -13.87 5.91
C ASN A 312 13.74 -14.99 5.78
N LYS A 313 12.99 -15.05 4.67
CA LYS A 313 11.86 -16.00 4.48
C LYS A 313 11.85 -16.65 3.09
N SER A 314 13.01 -16.89 2.50
CA SER A 314 13.16 -17.44 1.14
C SER A 314 12.41 -18.77 0.93
N GLU A 315 12.37 -19.64 1.95
CA GLU A 315 11.63 -20.91 1.90
C GLU A 315 10.12 -20.75 1.63
N ARG A 316 9.55 -19.59 1.96
CA ARG A 316 8.10 -19.30 1.79
C ARG A 316 7.73 -18.79 0.41
N ILE A 317 8.73 -18.44 -0.40
CA ILE A 317 8.55 -17.80 -1.70
C ILE A 317 9.20 -18.60 -2.84
N VAL A 318 9.61 -19.84 -2.58
CA VAL A 318 10.23 -20.72 -3.59
C VAL A 318 9.32 -20.83 -4.81
N GLY A 319 9.82 -20.40 -5.98
CA GLY A 319 9.09 -20.43 -7.25
C GLY A 319 8.35 -19.14 -7.59
N VAL A 320 8.38 -18.13 -6.70
CA VAL A 320 7.88 -16.77 -6.97
C VAL A 320 8.90 -15.67 -6.58
N ASP A 321 10.13 -16.07 -6.27
CA ASP A 321 11.20 -15.20 -5.77
C ASP A 321 11.58 -14.11 -6.78
N ASP A 322 11.80 -14.46 -8.05
CA ASP A 322 12.07 -13.50 -9.13
C ASP A 322 10.95 -12.45 -9.27
N GLN A 323 9.69 -12.88 -9.15
CA GLN A 323 8.55 -11.97 -9.24
C GLN A 323 8.47 -11.04 -8.03
N ILE A 324 8.83 -11.50 -6.83
CA ILE A 324 8.88 -10.66 -5.63
C ILE A 324 10.01 -9.64 -5.73
N VAL A 325 11.18 -10.04 -6.22
CA VAL A 325 12.30 -9.12 -6.52
C VAL A 325 11.86 -8.07 -7.54
N THR A 326 11.22 -8.50 -8.64
CA THR A 326 10.69 -7.60 -9.67
C THR A 326 9.65 -6.64 -9.11
N LEU A 327 8.73 -7.13 -8.27
CA LEU A 327 7.71 -6.31 -7.62
C LEU A 327 8.35 -5.25 -6.71
N HIS A 328 9.35 -5.63 -5.92
CA HIS A 328 10.10 -4.71 -5.08
C HIS A 328 10.79 -3.62 -5.92
N GLU A 329 11.48 -3.98 -7.01
CA GLU A 329 12.15 -3.02 -7.89
C GLU A 329 11.15 -2.05 -8.56
N GLU A 330 10.04 -2.57 -9.07
CA GLU A 330 9.00 -1.78 -9.73
C GLU A 330 8.30 -0.83 -8.75
N LEU A 331 8.01 -1.29 -7.53
CA LEU A 331 7.42 -0.47 -6.48
C LEU A 331 8.38 0.62 -6.00
N LYS A 332 9.67 0.31 -5.86
CA LYS A 332 10.72 1.28 -5.52
C LYS A 332 10.83 2.36 -6.60
N LEU A 333 10.80 1.95 -7.87
CA LEU A 333 10.85 2.87 -8.99
C LEU A 333 9.59 3.76 -9.04
N LEU A 334 8.39 3.19 -8.84
CA LEU A 334 7.15 3.97 -8.71
C LEU A 334 7.27 5.01 -7.58
N GLY A 335 7.66 4.60 -6.38
CA GLY A 335 7.85 5.51 -5.24
C GLY A 335 8.82 6.66 -5.55
N SER A 336 9.94 6.38 -6.21
CA SER A 336 10.90 7.41 -6.61
C SER A 336 10.31 8.42 -7.60
N THR A 337 9.51 7.98 -8.57
CA THR A 337 8.90 8.88 -9.57
C THR A 337 7.87 9.85 -8.97
N LEU A 338 7.29 9.52 -7.81
CA LEU A 338 6.34 10.39 -7.11
C LEU A 338 7.02 11.53 -6.35
N THR A 339 8.31 11.41 -6.02
CA THR A 339 9.05 12.46 -5.28
C THR A 339 9.40 13.67 -6.13
N ASP A 340 9.38 13.51 -7.46
CA ASP A 340 9.84 14.50 -8.44
C ASP A 340 8.73 15.41 -9.01
N ILE A 341 7.46 15.14 -8.70
CA ILE A 341 6.34 15.73 -9.42
C ILE A 341 5.27 16.16 -8.41
N SER A 342 4.72 17.36 -8.57
CA SER A 342 3.38 17.69 -8.04
C SER A 342 2.34 16.92 -8.85
N VAL A 343 2.32 15.60 -8.70
CA VAL A 343 1.51 14.69 -9.50
C VAL A 343 0.04 15.05 -9.31
N HIS A 344 -0.76 14.89 -10.37
CA HIS A 344 -2.22 14.85 -10.27
C HIS A 344 -2.66 14.00 -9.07
N GLU A 345 -3.45 14.59 -8.19
CA GLU A 345 -3.92 14.00 -6.92
C GLU A 345 -4.48 12.58 -7.10
N GLU A 346 -5.21 12.35 -8.20
CA GLU A 346 -5.76 11.03 -8.56
C GLU A 346 -4.69 9.95 -8.77
N LEU A 347 -3.55 10.27 -9.39
CA LEU A 347 -2.47 9.30 -9.60
C LEU A 347 -1.68 9.03 -8.32
N LEU A 348 -1.61 9.98 -7.41
CA LEU A 348 -1.01 9.77 -6.08
C LEU A 348 -1.87 8.82 -5.26
N ILE A 349 -3.18 9.05 -5.22
CA ILE A 349 -4.15 8.17 -4.57
C ILE A 349 -4.05 6.77 -5.17
N ARG A 350 -4.08 6.65 -6.50
CA ARG A 350 -3.93 5.36 -7.18
C ARG A 350 -2.63 4.64 -6.84
N SER A 351 -1.51 5.36 -6.78
CA SER A 351 -0.20 4.77 -6.47
C SER A 351 -0.15 4.29 -5.01
N ARG A 352 -0.70 5.08 -4.07
CA ARG A 352 -0.85 4.68 -2.67
C ARG A 352 -1.72 3.44 -2.52
N ASP A 353 -2.87 3.40 -3.21
CA ASP A 353 -3.79 2.26 -3.14
C ASP A 353 -3.15 0.98 -3.68
N ILE A 354 -2.28 1.09 -4.69
CA ILE A 354 -1.47 -0.03 -5.16
C ILE A 354 -0.50 -0.50 -4.08
N ALA A 355 0.17 0.40 -3.36
CA ALA A 355 1.07 0.03 -2.27
C ALA A 355 0.32 -0.73 -1.14
N TYR A 356 -0.87 -0.27 -0.75
CA TYR A 356 -1.73 -1.01 0.19
C TYR A 356 -2.20 -2.36 -0.35
N GLU A 357 -2.48 -2.46 -1.65
CA GLU A 357 -2.84 -3.75 -2.27
C GLU A 357 -1.66 -4.73 -2.26
N VAL A 358 -0.44 -4.24 -2.48
CA VAL A 358 0.79 -5.03 -2.33
C VAL A 358 0.96 -5.48 -0.88
N GLU A 359 0.84 -4.56 0.07
CA GLU A 359 0.90 -4.88 1.51
C GLU A 359 -0.10 -5.97 1.88
N TYR A 360 -1.35 -5.81 1.45
CA TYR A 360 -2.41 -6.79 1.70
C TYR A 360 -2.06 -8.16 1.12
N VAL A 361 -1.63 -8.21 -0.15
CA VAL A 361 -1.29 -9.47 -0.82
C VAL A 361 -0.11 -10.15 -0.13
N ILE A 362 0.92 -9.41 0.28
CA ILE A 362 2.12 -9.98 0.90
C ILE A 362 1.87 -10.39 2.36
N ASN A 363 1.21 -9.53 3.15
CA ASN A 363 1.01 -9.74 4.58
C ASN A 363 -0.17 -10.67 4.91
N SER A 364 -1.03 -11.02 3.95
CA SER A 364 -2.11 -12.01 4.15
C SER A 364 -1.63 -13.46 4.31
N PHE A 365 -0.31 -13.70 4.36
CA PHE A 365 0.30 -15.05 4.37
C PHE A 365 -0.28 -15.98 3.30
N PRO A 366 -0.40 -15.54 2.04
CA PRO A 366 -1.04 -16.37 1.03
C PRO A 366 -0.18 -17.58 0.66
N PRO A 367 -0.81 -18.67 0.18
CA PRO A 367 -0.09 -19.79 -0.44
C PRO A 367 0.64 -19.35 -1.73
N ILE A 368 1.69 -20.07 -2.10
CA ILE A 368 2.53 -19.76 -3.28
C ILE A 368 1.71 -19.63 -4.56
N TRP A 369 0.75 -20.53 -4.79
CA TRP A 369 -0.10 -20.50 -5.99
C TRP A 369 -0.89 -19.17 -6.12
N TYR A 370 -1.29 -18.56 -5.00
CA TYR A 370 -1.99 -17.28 -5.00
C TYR A 370 -1.05 -16.14 -5.43
N LEU A 371 0.19 -16.15 -4.91
CA LEU A 371 1.23 -15.20 -5.31
C LEU A 371 1.57 -15.35 -6.79
N THR A 372 1.67 -16.57 -7.31
CA THR A 372 1.91 -16.85 -8.73
C THR A 372 0.89 -16.14 -9.64
N LEU A 373 -0.37 -16.05 -9.22
CA LEU A 373 -1.42 -15.37 -9.98
C LEU A 373 -1.42 -13.84 -9.78
N ARG A 374 -1.14 -13.37 -8.57
CA ARG A 374 -1.36 -11.97 -8.17
C ARG A 374 -0.15 -11.07 -8.41
N LEU A 375 1.07 -11.57 -8.22
CA LEU A 375 2.29 -10.78 -8.40
C LEU A 375 2.41 -10.21 -9.83
N PRO A 376 2.19 -10.98 -10.92
CA PRO A 376 2.28 -10.45 -12.28
C PRO A 376 1.31 -9.29 -12.55
N GLN A 377 0.10 -9.35 -12.00
CA GLN A 377 -0.90 -8.30 -12.16
C GLN A 377 -0.53 -7.03 -11.40
N LEU A 378 0.01 -7.17 -10.18
CA LEU A 378 0.46 -6.03 -9.40
C LEU A 378 1.64 -5.34 -10.10
N ILE A 379 2.58 -6.12 -10.61
CA ILE A 379 3.70 -5.63 -11.43
C ILE A 379 3.16 -4.87 -12.65
N GLU A 380 2.27 -5.48 -13.43
CA GLU A 380 1.67 -4.83 -14.60
C GLU A 380 0.92 -3.53 -14.20
N LYS A 381 0.14 -3.56 -13.12
CA LYS A 381 -0.60 -2.39 -12.62
C LYS A 381 0.33 -1.25 -12.20
N ILE A 382 1.47 -1.58 -11.56
CA ILE A 382 2.53 -0.62 -11.21
C ILE A 382 3.15 -0.04 -12.48
N GLN A 383 3.53 -0.89 -13.44
CA GLN A 383 4.13 -0.49 -14.71
C GLN A 383 3.21 0.44 -15.52
N LEU A 384 1.93 0.11 -15.66
CA LEU A 384 0.93 0.94 -16.34
C LEU A 384 0.73 2.30 -15.65
N THR A 385 0.72 2.31 -14.31
CA THR A 385 0.60 3.55 -13.54
C THR A 385 1.84 4.43 -13.73
N ARG A 386 3.04 3.84 -13.70
CA ARG A 386 4.31 4.51 -13.99
C ARG A 386 4.34 5.09 -15.41
N MET A 387 3.91 4.32 -16.42
CA MET A 387 3.82 4.81 -17.81
C MET A 387 2.88 6.00 -17.94
N SER A 388 1.75 5.98 -17.20
CA SER A 388 0.79 7.09 -17.16
C SER A 388 1.41 8.34 -16.53
N ILE A 389 2.14 8.20 -15.42
CA ILE A 389 2.88 9.29 -14.77
C ILE A 389 3.94 9.86 -15.71
N GLN A 390 4.73 9.00 -16.38
CA GLN A 390 5.77 9.42 -17.30
C GLN A 390 5.21 10.15 -18.52
N LYS A 391 4.08 9.69 -19.08
CA LYS A 391 3.40 10.36 -20.20
C LYS A 391 2.96 11.78 -19.82
N ILE A 392 2.50 11.98 -18.59
CA ILE A 392 2.14 13.30 -18.07
C ILE A 392 3.39 14.15 -17.83
N LYS A 393 4.45 13.58 -17.23
CA LYS A 393 5.74 14.25 -17.04
C LYS A 393 6.29 14.81 -18.38
N ASN A 394 6.33 13.96 -19.41
CA ASN A 394 6.79 14.35 -20.74
C ASN A 394 5.90 15.44 -21.38
N LYS A 395 4.58 15.41 -21.15
CA LYS A 395 3.67 16.47 -21.63
C LYS A 395 3.90 17.80 -20.90
N LEU A 396 4.21 17.75 -19.61
CA LEU A 396 4.51 18.94 -18.80
C LEU A 396 5.85 19.58 -19.18
N ASP A 397 6.85 18.76 -19.53
CA ASP A 397 8.15 19.25 -20.00
C ASP A 397 8.06 19.96 -21.38
N VAL A 398 7.09 19.57 -22.23
CA VAL A 398 6.86 20.18 -23.56
C VAL A 398 5.99 21.45 -23.50
N ALA A 399 5.16 21.61 -22.46
CA ALA A 399 4.17 22.70 -22.35
C ALA A 399 4.65 23.95 -21.59
N GLY A 400 5.88 23.98 -21.08
CA GLY A 400 6.39 25.14 -20.34
C GLY A 400 5.71 25.36 -18.96
N VAL A 401 6.05 24.45 -18.02
CA VAL A 401 6.10 24.61 -16.54
C VAL A 401 4.76 24.49 -15.77
N PRO A 402 4.71 23.65 -14.70
CA PRO A 402 5.03 24.06 -13.32
C PRO A 402 5.94 23.06 -12.58
N GLU A 403 7.25 23.36 -12.49
CA GLU A 403 8.10 22.84 -11.42
C GLU A 403 7.64 23.47 -10.10
N VAL A 404 7.42 22.64 -9.08
CA VAL A 404 7.53 23.09 -7.69
C VAL A 404 9.00 23.46 -7.49
N PRO A 405 9.31 24.60 -6.83
CA PRO A 405 10.67 24.97 -6.46
C PRO A 405 11.44 23.75 -5.94
N LYS A 406 12.52 23.35 -6.62
CA LYS A 406 13.46 22.37 -6.07
C LYS A 406 14.13 23.05 -4.89
N TYR A 407 13.72 22.65 -3.69
CA TYR A 407 14.35 23.12 -2.46
C TYR A 407 15.84 22.78 -2.51
N PRO A 408 16.73 23.74 -2.23
CA PRO A 408 18.12 23.39 -2.01
C PRO A 408 18.19 22.41 -0.84
N VAL A 409 18.70 21.21 -1.11
CA VAL A 409 19.16 20.30 -0.06
C VAL A 409 20.39 20.95 0.54
N GLY A 410 20.19 21.84 1.50
CA GLY A 410 21.26 22.40 2.30
C GLY A 410 21.86 21.27 3.11
N GLN A 411 23.10 20.89 2.81
CA GLN A 411 23.95 20.18 3.76
C GLN A 411 24.08 21.09 4.99
N VAL A 412 23.31 20.78 6.05
CA VAL A 412 23.48 21.45 7.33
C VAL A 412 24.73 20.86 7.95
N LEU A 413 25.86 21.53 7.71
CA LEU A 413 27.03 21.38 8.55
C LEU A 413 26.62 21.82 9.96
N SER A 414 26.77 20.91 10.91
CA SER A 414 26.63 21.14 12.34
C SER A 414 27.61 22.24 12.78
N GLN A 415 27.12 23.48 12.80
CA GLN A 415 27.72 24.55 13.59
C GLN A 415 26.65 25.19 14.47
N SER A 416 26.78 24.87 15.75
CA SER A 416 26.12 25.53 16.87
C SER A 416 26.33 27.04 16.81
N LYS A 417 25.31 27.77 16.38
CA LYS A 417 25.06 29.15 16.82
C LYS A 417 23.62 29.22 17.29
N GLU A 418 23.43 29.53 18.56
CA GLU A 418 22.12 29.83 19.12
C GLU A 418 21.45 30.91 18.25
N PRO A 419 20.26 30.67 17.68
CA PRO A 419 19.51 31.76 17.10
C PRO A 419 19.03 32.64 18.26
N PRO A 420 19.23 33.97 18.20
CA PRO A 420 18.73 34.87 19.22
C PRO A 420 17.20 34.72 19.32
N ILE A 421 16.65 35.06 20.48
CA ILE A 421 15.21 35.24 20.68
C ILE A 421 14.76 36.24 19.62
N LYS A 422 14.17 35.77 18.51
CA LYS A 422 13.58 36.66 17.51
C LYS A 422 12.42 37.37 18.23
N GLU A 423 12.65 38.61 18.63
CA GLU A 423 11.58 39.51 19.07
C GLU A 423 10.49 39.51 18.00
N ASP A 424 9.23 39.47 18.43
CA ASP A 424 8.11 39.59 17.50
C ASP A 424 8.24 40.91 16.76
N ILE A 425 8.52 40.84 15.46
CA ILE A 425 8.51 42.00 14.56
C ILE A 425 7.08 42.55 14.56
N VAL A 426 6.85 43.62 15.32
CA VAL A 426 5.58 44.36 15.33
C VAL A 426 5.75 45.60 14.46
N VAL A 427 4.87 45.73 13.48
CA VAL A 427 4.77 46.89 12.59
C VAL A 427 3.40 47.51 12.77
N GLY A 428 3.36 48.84 12.82
CA GLY A 428 2.13 49.60 13.03
C GLY A 428 1.59 49.53 14.45
N PHE A 429 0.35 50.03 14.61
CA PHE A 429 -0.39 50.13 15.87
C PHE A 429 0.25 51.02 16.95
N ASP A 430 1.28 51.80 16.64
CA ASP A 430 1.98 52.60 17.66
C ASP A 430 1.06 53.59 18.36
N ASN A 431 0.16 54.26 17.63
CA ASN A 431 -0.83 55.15 18.23
C ASN A 431 -1.74 54.43 19.23
N VAL A 432 -2.28 53.26 18.83
CA VAL A 432 -3.14 52.44 19.70
C VAL A 432 -2.35 51.92 20.91
N ALA A 433 -1.10 51.51 20.71
CA ALA A 433 -0.22 51.07 21.80
C ALA A 433 0.03 52.18 22.81
N ILE A 434 0.28 53.41 22.34
CA ILE A 434 0.48 54.60 23.16
C ILE A 434 -0.80 54.93 23.94
N GLU A 435 -1.96 54.93 23.29
CA GLU A 435 -3.25 55.18 23.93
C GLU A 435 -3.55 54.17 25.05
N ILE A 436 -3.34 52.87 24.79
CA ILE A 436 -3.55 51.82 25.80
C ILE A 436 -2.52 51.96 26.93
N ALA A 437 -1.26 52.21 26.62
CA ALA A 437 -0.22 52.39 27.63
C ALA A 437 -0.49 53.60 28.53
N ASP A 438 -0.97 54.71 27.94
CA ASP A 438 -1.35 55.90 28.70
C ASP A 438 -2.55 55.63 29.59
N GLN A 439 -3.58 54.94 29.09
CA GLN A 439 -4.74 54.55 29.91
C GLN A 439 -4.36 53.59 31.05
N LEU A 440 -3.39 52.69 30.83
CA LEU A 440 -2.88 51.80 31.86
C LEU A 440 -2.19 52.59 32.99
N VAL A 441 -1.33 53.54 32.66
CA VAL A 441 -0.45 54.22 33.63
C VAL A 441 -1.06 55.51 34.21
N ARG A 442 -1.94 56.19 33.47
CA ARG A 442 -2.53 57.50 33.82
C ARG A 442 -4.05 57.49 33.97
N GLY A 443 -4.68 56.33 33.86
CA GLY A 443 -6.13 56.19 34.07
C GLY A 443 -6.57 56.49 35.51
N THR A 444 -7.84 56.23 35.79
CA THR A 444 -8.43 56.53 37.11
C THR A 444 -7.81 55.69 38.24
N GLU A 445 -7.99 56.16 39.49
CA GLU A 445 -7.57 55.43 40.69
C GLU A 445 -8.39 54.17 40.95
N LYS A 446 -9.61 54.08 40.40
CA LYS A 446 -10.44 52.87 40.49
C LYS A 446 -9.92 51.76 39.59
N LEU A 447 -10.32 50.53 39.89
CA LEU A 447 -10.11 49.39 39.01
C LEU A 447 -10.75 49.67 37.64
N GLN A 448 -9.92 49.66 36.59
CA GLN A 448 -10.38 49.88 35.22
C GLN A 448 -10.09 48.64 34.38
N ILE A 449 -11.07 48.28 33.55
CA ILE A 449 -10.92 47.24 32.54
C ILE A 449 -10.75 47.92 31.19
N ILE A 450 -9.73 47.47 30.47
CA ILE A 450 -9.38 47.92 29.13
C ILE A 450 -9.51 46.71 28.22
N SER A 451 -10.21 46.86 27.10
CA SER A 451 -10.44 45.75 26.17
C SER A 451 -9.97 46.11 24.77
N ILE A 452 -9.16 45.24 24.18
CA ILE A 452 -8.77 45.28 22.77
C ILE A 452 -9.66 44.29 22.02
N PHE A 453 -10.40 44.77 21.01
CA PHE A 453 -11.27 43.91 20.21
C PHE A 453 -10.96 44.00 18.71
N GLY A 454 -11.31 42.93 18.00
CA GLY A 454 -11.09 42.82 16.55
C GLY A 454 -11.13 41.38 16.07
N MET A 455 -11.22 41.18 14.75
CA MET A 455 -11.27 39.84 14.15
C MET A 455 -10.00 39.00 14.46
N PRO A 456 -10.07 37.66 14.34
CA PRO A 456 -8.90 36.79 14.49
C PRO A 456 -7.77 37.15 13.51
N GLY A 457 -6.51 36.96 13.91
CA GLY A 457 -5.34 37.24 13.06
C GLY A 457 -4.94 38.72 12.93
N LEU A 458 -5.65 39.65 13.58
CA LEU A 458 -5.32 41.09 13.59
C LEU A 458 -4.12 41.47 14.49
N GLY A 459 -3.60 40.56 15.32
CA GLY A 459 -2.49 40.86 16.22
C GLY A 459 -2.89 41.46 17.57
N LYS A 460 -4.12 41.19 18.06
CA LYS A 460 -4.59 41.66 19.39
C LYS A 460 -3.67 41.21 20.53
N THR A 461 -3.38 39.91 20.58
CA THR A 461 -2.48 39.32 21.57
C THR A 461 -1.07 39.89 21.44
N THR A 462 -0.60 40.11 20.20
CA THR A 462 0.70 40.74 19.92
C THR A 462 0.76 42.17 20.46
N LEU A 463 -0.28 42.99 20.24
CA LEU A 463 -0.36 44.34 20.77
C LEU A 463 -0.45 44.35 22.30
N ALA A 464 -1.29 43.49 22.88
CA ALA A 464 -1.41 43.36 24.33
C ALA A 464 -0.06 42.99 24.97
N ASN A 465 0.69 42.07 24.36
CA ASN A 465 2.03 41.69 24.81
C ASN A 465 3.03 42.83 24.66
N LYS A 466 3.02 43.57 23.54
CA LYS A 466 3.89 44.75 23.33
C LYS A 466 3.67 45.80 24.42
N VAL A 467 2.41 46.11 24.73
CA VAL A 467 2.07 47.08 25.77
C VAL A 467 2.39 46.56 27.17
N TYR A 468 2.02 45.31 27.48
CA TYR A 468 2.28 44.69 28.79
C TYR A 468 3.77 44.64 29.14
N ASN A 469 4.63 44.37 28.16
CA ASN A 469 6.08 44.30 28.35
C ASN A 469 6.78 45.67 28.25
N SER A 470 6.05 46.76 28.00
CA SER A 470 6.64 48.10 27.95
C SER A 470 7.24 48.48 29.32
N PRO A 471 8.47 49.02 29.38
CA PRO A 471 9.08 49.45 30.64
C PRO A 471 8.21 50.42 31.44
N SER A 472 7.46 51.29 30.76
CA SER A 472 6.54 52.24 31.41
C SER A 472 5.38 51.55 32.14
N VAL A 473 4.91 50.41 31.61
CA VAL A 473 3.83 49.62 32.19
C VAL A 473 4.37 48.72 33.29
N VAL A 474 5.40 47.93 33.01
CA VAL A 474 5.99 46.97 33.96
C VAL A 474 6.45 47.66 35.25
N ASN A 475 7.09 48.83 35.15
CA ASN A 475 7.58 49.56 36.33
C ASN A 475 6.46 50.27 37.12
N HIS A 476 5.25 50.36 36.59
CA HIS A 476 4.13 51.04 37.24
C HIS A 476 3.33 50.12 38.19
N PHE A 477 3.32 48.81 37.92
CA PHE A 477 2.51 47.81 38.64
C PHE A 477 3.38 46.92 39.55
N TYR A 478 2.95 46.71 40.79
CA TYR A 478 3.66 45.84 41.74
C TYR A 478 3.37 44.35 41.52
N ALA A 479 2.24 44.03 40.92
CA ALA A 479 1.80 42.67 40.63
C ALA A 479 1.34 42.59 39.18
N CYS A 480 2.02 41.77 38.38
CA CYS A 480 1.73 41.59 36.97
C CYS A 480 1.43 40.12 36.70
N ALA A 481 0.30 39.85 36.02
CA ALA A 481 -0.02 38.50 35.61
C ALA A 481 -0.65 38.45 34.23
N ARG A 482 -0.51 37.28 33.60
CA ARG A 482 -1.11 36.98 32.31
C ARG A 482 -1.74 35.60 32.32
N CYS A 483 -2.88 35.48 31.68
CA CYS A 483 -3.66 34.26 31.54
C CYS A 483 -4.24 34.21 30.12
N VAL A 484 -4.30 33.02 29.54
CA VAL A 484 -4.98 32.76 28.26
C VAL A 484 -6.22 31.93 28.55
N VAL A 485 -7.36 32.31 27.97
CA VAL A 485 -8.64 31.66 28.21
C VAL A 485 -8.98 30.73 27.04
N SER A 486 -9.32 29.49 27.35
CA SER A 486 -9.87 28.54 26.39
C SER A 486 -11.35 28.83 26.13
N LYS A 487 -11.85 28.45 24.95
CA LYS A 487 -13.27 28.58 24.57
C LYS A 487 -14.21 27.86 25.55
N ARG A 488 -13.82 26.68 26.02
CA ARG A 488 -14.42 25.97 27.17
C ARG A 488 -13.53 26.21 28.37
N TYR A 489 -13.80 27.26 29.15
CA TYR A 489 -12.99 27.61 30.31
C TYR A 489 -13.50 26.95 31.59
N ASN A 490 -12.56 26.61 32.48
CA ASN A 490 -12.83 26.28 33.88
C ASN A 490 -12.32 27.43 34.76
N LYS A 491 -13.16 27.89 35.70
CA LYS A 491 -12.83 28.98 36.64
C LYS A 491 -11.54 28.67 37.43
N LYS A 492 -11.41 27.44 37.92
CA LYS A 492 -10.27 26.97 38.69
C LYS A 492 -8.97 27.11 37.89
N ASP A 493 -8.98 26.70 36.63
CA ASP A 493 -7.79 26.74 35.77
C ASP A 493 -7.31 28.17 35.50
N ILE A 494 -8.24 29.12 35.40
CA ILE A 494 -7.94 30.55 35.25
C ILE A 494 -7.32 31.10 36.54
N LEU A 495 -7.90 30.78 37.70
CA LEU A 495 -7.33 31.19 39.00
C LEU A 495 -5.91 30.65 39.18
N ILE A 496 -5.71 29.36 38.89
CA ILE A 496 -4.38 28.73 38.91
C ILE A 496 -3.42 29.41 37.93
N ALA A 497 -3.87 29.75 36.72
CA ALA A 497 -3.05 30.43 35.72
C ALA A 497 -2.61 31.83 36.19
N ILE A 498 -3.51 32.61 36.78
CA ILE A 498 -3.19 33.94 37.31
C ILE A 498 -2.26 33.82 38.51
N LEU A 499 -2.56 32.96 39.48
CA LEU A 499 -1.74 32.75 40.68
C LEU A 499 -0.32 32.25 40.36
N SER A 500 -0.22 31.28 39.45
CA SER A 500 1.08 30.79 38.98
C SER A 500 1.89 31.90 38.32
N SER A 501 1.25 32.77 37.54
CA SER A 501 1.89 33.95 36.93
C SER A 501 2.31 35.00 37.96
N LEU A 502 1.48 35.27 38.98
CA LEU A 502 1.79 36.26 40.02
C LEU A 502 2.95 35.82 40.93
N LYS A 503 2.95 34.54 41.32
CA LYS A 503 3.90 33.98 42.29
C LYS A 503 5.15 33.38 41.65
N ASN A 504 5.22 33.34 40.32
CA ASN A 504 6.26 32.64 39.55
C ASN A 504 6.43 31.17 40.01
N LEU A 505 5.30 30.49 40.23
CA LEU A 505 5.25 29.10 40.70
C LEU A 505 4.65 28.19 39.62
N LYS A 506 5.04 26.91 39.61
CA LYS A 506 4.42 25.91 38.73
C LYS A 506 2.94 25.71 39.10
N LYS A 507 2.08 25.53 38.08
CA LYS A 507 0.64 25.28 38.25
C LYS A 507 0.34 24.09 39.17
N GLU A 508 1.17 23.04 39.13
CA GLU A 508 1.08 21.83 39.94
C GLU A 508 0.91 22.10 41.45
N LYS A 509 1.48 23.19 41.97
CA LYS A 509 1.36 23.57 43.39
C LYS A 509 -0.05 23.96 43.81
N PHE A 510 -0.89 24.36 42.85
CA PHE A 510 -2.23 24.90 43.10
C PHE A 510 -3.35 23.93 42.70
N VAL A 511 -3.04 22.85 41.97
CA VAL A 511 -4.04 21.91 41.42
C VAL A 511 -4.91 21.28 42.50
N ASN A 512 -4.30 20.95 43.65
CA ASN A 512 -4.97 20.27 44.76
C ASN A 512 -5.70 21.23 45.71
N MET A 513 -5.60 22.54 45.51
CA MET A 513 -6.36 23.52 46.31
C MET A 513 -7.81 23.54 45.85
N ASP A 514 -8.74 23.75 46.78
CA ASP A 514 -10.14 24.01 46.47
C ASP A 514 -10.34 25.43 45.88
N ASP A 515 -11.49 25.65 45.26
CA ASP A 515 -11.80 26.88 44.52
C ASP A 515 -11.85 28.10 45.46
N GLU A 516 -12.36 27.94 46.68
CA GLU A 516 -12.41 28.98 47.70
C GLU A 516 -11.01 29.39 48.16
N SER A 517 -10.14 28.42 48.45
CA SER A 517 -8.74 28.67 48.82
C SER A 517 -7.96 29.38 47.72
N LEU A 518 -8.17 29.00 46.44
CA LEU A 518 -7.55 29.68 45.29
C LEU A 518 -8.05 31.12 45.16
N ALA A 519 -9.36 31.34 45.34
CA ALA A 519 -9.96 32.66 45.30
C ALA A 519 -9.42 33.56 46.41
N GLU A 520 -9.34 33.05 47.64
CA GLU A 520 -8.82 33.78 48.79
C GLU A 520 -7.34 34.14 48.61
N ASP A 521 -6.52 33.19 48.15
CA ASP A 521 -5.09 33.41 47.92
C ASP A 521 -4.85 34.43 46.78
N LEU A 522 -5.65 34.38 45.72
CA LEU A 522 -5.59 35.38 44.65
C LEU A 522 -5.96 36.77 45.19
N TYR A 523 -7.08 36.88 45.91
CA TYR A 523 -7.52 38.14 46.49
C TYR A 523 -6.47 38.73 47.43
N LYS A 524 -5.92 37.93 48.35
CA LYS A 524 -4.84 38.33 49.28
C LYS A 524 -3.56 38.74 48.54
N SER A 525 -3.23 38.08 47.43
CA SER A 525 -2.04 38.40 46.63
C SER A 525 -2.15 39.76 45.92
N LEU A 526 -3.37 40.22 45.66
CA LEU A 526 -3.67 41.49 44.96
C LEU A 526 -4.02 42.64 45.91
N LYS A 527 -4.58 42.34 47.08
CA LYS A 527 -5.07 43.34 48.05
C LYS A 527 -3.95 44.29 48.48
N GLY A 528 -4.24 45.59 48.45
CA GLY A 528 -3.32 46.66 48.82
C GLY A 528 -2.18 46.89 47.82
N ARG A 529 -2.20 46.26 46.64
CA ARG A 529 -1.16 46.39 45.62
C ARG A 529 -1.77 46.86 44.30
N ARG A 530 -1.05 47.75 43.61
CA ARG A 530 -1.40 48.10 42.24
C ARG A 530 -1.05 46.94 41.31
N TYR A 531 -2.04 46.37 40.62
CA TYR A 531 -1.84 45.21 39.77
C TYR A 531 -2.32 45.42 38.34
N ILE A 532 -1.71 44.69 37.41
CA ILE A 532 -2.18 44.52 36.04
C ILE A 532 -2.37 43.03 35.74
N ILE A 533 -3.55 42.66 35.25
CA ILE A 533 -3.85 41.29 34.83
C ILE A 533 -4.29 41.31 33.37
N VAL A 534 -3.51 40.63 32.51
CA VAL A 534 -3.86 40.41 31.11
C VAL A 534 -4.63 39.09 31.00
N ILE A 535 -5.86 39.15 30.52
CA ILE A 535 -6.65 37.95 30.20
C ILE A 535 -6.86 37.92 28.69
N ASP A 536 -6.15 37.01 28.04
CA ASP A 536 -6.09 36.88 26.58
C ASP A 536 -7.19 35.92 26.07
N ASP A 537 -7.77 36.27 24.93
CA ASP A 537 -8.79 35.56 24.16
C ASP A 537 -10.09 35.27 24.93
N VAL A 538 -10.74 36.31 25.46
CA VAL A 538 -12.03 36.18 26.15
C VAL A 538 -13.19 36.01 25.16
N TRP A 539 -13.93 34.90 25.29
CA TRP A 539 -15.02 34.51 24.38
C TRP A 539 -16.42 34.97 24.81
N ASP A 540 -16.75 34.87 26.10
CA ASP A 540 -18.10 35.14 26.63
C ASP A 540 -18.04 36.21 27.73
N THR A 541 -19.07 37.05 27.76
CA THR A 541 -19.32 38.03 28.82
C THR A 541 -19.44 37.42 30.22
N LYS A 542 -19.89 36.17 30.34
CA LYS A 542 -20.04 35.46 31.62
C LYS A 542 -18.73 35.34 32.39
N LEU A 543 -17.60 35.25 31.67
CA LEU A 543 -16.28 35.14 32.29
C LEU A 543 -16.03 36.28 33.27
N TRP A 544 -16.36 37.51 32.87
CA TRP A 544 -16.14 38.66 33.74
C TRP A 544 -17.05 38.63 34.97
N ASP A 545 -18.31 38.23 34.80
CA ASP A 545 -19.25 38.08 35.91
C ASP A 545 -18.76 37.06 36.96
N ASP A 546 -18.09 36.01 36.50
CA ASP A 546 -17.49 34.98 37.36
C ASP A 546 -16.24 35.45 38.10
N LEU A 547 -15.39 36.23 37.43
CA LEU A 547 -14.06 36.58 37.95
C LEU A 547 -14.01 37.90 38.73
N LYS A 548 -14.91 38.85 38.47
CA LYS A 548 -14.86 40.20 39.04
C LYS A 548 -14.73 40.25 40.56
N ARG A 549 -15.31 39.27 41.27
CA ARG A 549 -15.26 39.18 42.74
C ARG A 549 -13.86 38.90 43.31
N TYR A 550 -12.95 38.38 42.49
CA TYR A 550 -11.59 38.02 42.92
C TYR A 550 -10.59 39.17 42.79
N PHE A 551 -10.97 40.27 42.14
CA PHE A 551 -10.11 41.40 41.86
C PHE A 551 -10.46 42.58 42.76
N PRO A 552 -9.67 42.87 43.83
CA PRO A 552 -9.95 43.97 44.74
C PRO A 552 -9.78 45.34 44.05
N ASP A 553 -10.70 46.26 44.30
CA ASP A 553 -10.55 47.68 43.95
C ASP A 553 -10.28 48.49 45.22
N ASP A 554 -9.00 48.80 45.45
CA ASP A 554 -8.54 49.58 46.59
C ASP A 554 -8.37 51.07 46.26
N GLY A 555 -8.78 51.51 45.07
CA GLY A 555 -8.60 52.91 44.65
C GLY A 555 -7.13 53.30 44.43
N ILE A 556 -6.28 52.36 44.02
CA ILE A 556 -4.84 52.56 43.82
C ILE A 556 -4.38 52.41 42.36
N GLY A 557 -5.33 52.36 41.42
CA GLY A 557 -5.07 52.38 39.98
C GLY A 557 -4.81 51.01 39.35
N SER A 558 -5.43 49.94 39.86
CA SER A 558 -5.27 48.61 39.26
C SER A 558 -5.96 48.49 37.89
N ARG A 559 -5.46 47.58 37.05
CA ARG A 559 -5.89 47.41 35.66
C ARG A 559 -6.15 45.95 35.31
N ILE A 560 -7.12 45.74 34.44
CA ILE A 560 -7.35 44.45 33.77
C ILE A 560 -7.39 44.71 32.27
N LEU A 561 -6.56 43.99 31.50
CA LEU A 561 -6.49 44.12 30.05
C LEU A 561 -7.04 42.85 29.39
N PHE A 562 -8.09 42.98 28.59
CA PHE A 562 -8.66 41.87 27.82
C PHE A 562 -8.33 42.00 26.34
N THR A 563 -8.07 40.85 25.71
CA THR A 563 -8.22 40.72 24.26
C THR A 563 -9.48 39.89 23.98
N THR A 564 -10.26 40.30 22.99
CA THR A 564 -11.48 39.58 22.63
C THR A 564 -11.78 39.72 21.14
N ARG A 565 -12.52 38.78 20.60
CA ARG A 565 -13.07 38.87 19.23
C ARG A 565 -14.40 39.63 19.21
N ASN A 566 -15.07 39.75 20.36
CA ASN A 566 -16.42 40.29 20.47
C ASN A 566 -16.43 41.62 21.21
N LYS A 567 -16.86 42.69 20.53
CA LYS A 567 -16.97 44.04 21.11
C LYS A 567 -17.85 44.08 22.36
N GLU A 568 -18.92 43.28 22.38
CA GLU A 568 -19.89 43.24 23.49
C GLU A 568 -19.27 42.74 24.81
N VAL A 569 -18.23 41.89 24.73
CA VAL A 569 -17.50 41.42 25.91
C VAL A 569 -16.81 42.60 26.62
N GLY A 570 -16.15 43.47 25.85
CA GLY A 570 -15.52 44.67 26.38
C GLY A 570 -16.52 45.66 26.98
N LEU A 571 -17.60 45.94 26.24
CA LEU A 571 -18.67 46.86 26.66
C LEU A 571 -19.36 46.41 27.95
N LYS A 572 -19.68 45.11 28.06
CA LYS A 572 -20.33 44.58 29.28
C LYS A 572 -19.36 44.52 30.46
N ALA A 573 -18.07 44.23 30.22
CA ALA A 573 -17.09 44.24 31.30
C ALA A 573 -16.85 45.65 31.86
N SER A 574 -16.83 46.66 30.98
CA SER A 574 -16.60 48.05 31.37
C SER A 574 -17.55 49.02 30.63
N PRO A 575 -18.77 49.24 31.15
CA PRO A 575 -19.76 50.10 30.51
C PRO A 575 -19.30 51.54 30.31
N ASN A 576 -18.35 52.00 31.14
CA ASN A 576 -17.83 53.37 31.16
C ASN A 576 -16.48 53.52 30.42
N SER A 577 -15.96 52.46 29.81
CA SER A 577 -14.68 52.46 29.09
C SER A 577 -14.94 52.14 27.62
N VAL A 578 -14.28 52.88 26.71
CA VAL A 578 -14.40 52.62 25.27
C VAL A 578 -13.48 51.46 24.88
N PRO A 579 -13.99 50.36 24.32
CA PRO A 579 -13.15 49.29 23.82
C PRO A 579 -12.24 49.76 22.67
N HIS A 580 -10.98 49.37 22.71
CA HIS A 580 -9.99 49.66 21.66
C HIS A 580 -10.19 48.74 20.47
N ALA A 581 -10.69 49.29 19.36
CA ALA A 581 -10.82 48.56 18.11
C ALA A 581 -9.44 48.49 17.43
N LEU A 582 -8.94 47.29 17.19
CA LEU A 582 -7.67 47.13 16.46
C LEU A 582 -7.93 47.28 14.95
N PRO A 583 -7.32 48.28 14.26
CA PRO A 583 -7.52 48.46 12.83
C PRO A 583 -6.78 47.38 12.02
N PHE A 584 -7.05 47.34 10.71
CA PHE A 584 -6.18 46.63 9.77
C PHE A 584 -4.90 47.42 9.53
N LEU A 585 -3.84 46.73 9.12
CA LEU A 585 -2.64 47.39 8.63
C LEU A 585 -2.93 48.10 7.31
N SER A 586 -2.33 49.28 7.14
CA SER A 586 -2.27 49.99 5.86
C SER A 586 -1.45 49.20 4.81
N GLU A 587 -1.57 49.57 3.54
CA GLU A 587 -0.75 48.96 2.47
C GLU A 587 0.75 49.12 2.74
N VAL A 588 1.16 50.26 3.33
CA VAL A 588 2.55 50.57 3.69
C VAL A 588 3.02 49.66 4.83
N GLU A 589 2.26 49.55 5.90
CA GLU A 589 2.59 48.68 7.04
C GLU A 589 2.59 47.20 6.66
N CYS A 590 1.69 46.78 5.75
CA CYS A 590 1.71 45.42 5.21
C CYS A 590 3.00 45.13 4.45
N TRP A 591 3.44 46.08 3.61
CA TRP A 591 4.68 45.93 2.86
C TRP A 591 5.89 45.90 3.80
N GLU A 592 5.94 46.78 4.79
CA GLU A 592 7.02 46.80 5.78
C GLU A 592 7.08 45.47 6.56
N LEU A 593 5.93 44.97 7.04
CA LEU A 593 5.87 43.69 7.74
C LEU A 593 6.30 42.53 6.84
N LEU A 594 5.83 42.50 5.59
CA LEU A 594 6.21 41.48 4.60
C LEU A 594 7.72 41.50 4.36
N GLN A 595 8.28 42.69 4.09
CA GLN A 595 9.70 42.87 3.82
C GLN A 595 10.56 42.39 4.98
N ARG A 596 10.25 42.83 6.21
CA ARG A 596 10.98 42.42 7.42
C ARG A 596 10.87 40.93 7.71
N LYS A 597 9.76 40.29 7.35
CA LYS A 597 9.59 38.84 7.54
C LYS A 597 10.30 38.01 6.47
N VAL A 598 10.33 38.47 5.22
CA VAL A 598 10.96 37.75 4.10
C VAL A 598 12.48 37.95 4.09
N PHE A 599 12.94 39.19 4.23
CA PHE A 599 14.35 39.56 4.07
C PHE A 599 15.08 39.79 5.41
N GLN A 600 14.36 39.81 6.53
CA GLN A 600 14.93 40.06 7.86
C GLN A 600 15.63 41.43 7.90
N ASP A 601 16.95 41.44 8.12
CA ASP A 601 17.78 42.65 8.16
C ASP A 601 18.38 43.00 6.78
N GLU A 602 18.11 42.20 5.74
CA GLU A 602 18.56 42.47 4.38
C GLU A 602 17.56 43.32 3.59
N ASP A 603 18.07 44.11 2.64
CA ASP A 603 17.23 44.87 1.72
C ASP A 603 16.55 43.97 0.68
N CYS A 604 15.31 44.33 0.32
CA CYS A 604 14.58 43.67 -0.75
C CYS A 604 15.25 43.97 -2.11
N PRO A 605 15.65 42.96 -2.90
CA PRO A 605 16.18 43.18 -4.24
C PRO A 605 15.17 43.92 -5.13
N HIS A 606 15.61 44.91 -5.90
CA HIS A 606 14.75 45.76 -6.73
C HIS A 606 13.74 45.00 -7.60
N LYS A 607 14.13 43.85 -8.18
CA LYS A 607 13.27 43.00 -9.00
C LYS A 607 12.02 42.46 -8.28
N PHE A 608 12.03 42.39 -6.95
CA PHE A 608 10.90 41.91 -6.15
C PHE A 608 10.07 43.03 -5.53
N LEU A 609 10.48 44.30 -5.68
CA LEU A 609 9.86 45.42 -4.99
C LEU A 609 8.39 45.60 -5.39
N ASP A 610 8.11 45.66 -6.69
CA ASP A 610 6.77 45.93 -7.20
C ASP A 610 5.83 44.74 -6.98
N ILE A 611 6.32 43.53 -7.27
CA ILE A 611 5.56 42.28 -7.04
C ILE A 611 5.30 42.08 -5.55
N GLY A 612 6.30 42.37 -4.70
CA GLY A 612 6.19 42.29 -3.25
C GLY A 612 5.15 43.26 -2.68
N LYS A 613 5.17 44.53 -3.12
CA LYS A 613 4.14 45.52 -2.74
C LYS A 613 2.75 45.08 -3.19
N GLN A 614 2.64 44.52 -4.39
CA GLN A 614 1.39 43.97 -4.89
C GLN A 614 0.90 42.79 -4.03
N ILE A 615 1.79 41.89 -3.63
CA ILE A 615 1.45 40.78 -2.73
C ILE A 615 0.96 41.31 -1.37
N ALA A 616 1.69 42.25 -0.77
CA ALA A 616 1.32 42.87 0.51
C ALA A 616 -0.07 43.53 0.44
N LYS A 617 -0.35 44.26 -0.64
CA LYS A 617 -1.68 44.84 -0.91
C LYS A 617 -2.78 43.79 -0.96
N ASN A 618 -2.51 42.65 -1.61
CA ASN A 618 -3.48 41.56 -1.72
C ASN A 618 -3.67 40.77 -0.41
N CYS A 619 -2.90 41.05 0.65
CA CYS A 619 -3.18 40.53 2.00
C CYS A 619 -4.28 41.31 2.73
N HIS A 620 -4.78 42.41 2.14
CA HIS A 620 -5.91 43.20 2.63
C HIS A 620 -5.82 43.60 4.11
N GLY A 621 -4.62 43.97 4.56
CA GLY A 621 -4.38 44.54 5.88
C GLY A 621 -4.37 43.54 7.06
N LEU A 622 -4.51 42.23 6.82
CA LEU A 622 -4.53 41.22 7.89
C LEU A 622 -3.10 40.75 8.22
N PRO A 623 -2.55 41.05 9.43
CA PRO A 623 -1.18 40.67 9.80
C PRO A 623 -0.89 39.17 9.66
N LEU A 624 -1.81 38.30 10.08
CA LEU A 624 -1.62 36.85 9.95
C LEU A 624 -1.44 36.42 8.49
N ALA A 625 -2.23 36.98 7.56
CA ALA A 625 -2.09 36.68 6.14
C ALA A 625 -0.73 37.15 5.60
N VAL A 626 -0.28 38.34 6.00
CA VAL A 626 1.05 38.87 5.62
C VAL A 626 2.15 37.94 6.12
N VAL A 627 2.12 37.53 7.39
CA VAL A 627 3.16 36.68 8.00
C VAL A 627 3.19 35.29 7.38
N VAL A 628 2.02 34.69 7.11
CA VAL A 628 1.93 33.37 6.46
C VAL A 628 2.44 33.42 5.02
N ILE A 629 2.07 34.46 4.26
CA ILE A 629 2.58 34.64 2.89
C ILE A 629 4.09 34.96 2.90
N ALA A 630 4.57 35.74 3.87
CA ALA A 630 6.00 35.96 4.07
C ALA A 630 6.74 34.64 4.29
N GLY A 631 6.19 33.75 5.12
CA GLY A 631 6.71 32.40 5.33
C GLY A 631 6.77 31.56 4.06
N VAL A 632 5.76 31.65 3.20
CA VAL A 632 5.76 31.00 1.88
C VAL A 632 6.90 31.57 1.01
N LEU A 633 6.99 32.90 0.89
CA LEU A 633 7.99 33.57 0.03
C LEU A 633 9.42 33.35 0.51
N ALA A 634 9.67 33.37 1.82
CA ALA A 634 10.98 33.13 2.41
C ALA A 634 11.52 31.72 2.15
N ASN A 635 10.61 30.75 1.93
CA ASN A 635 10.92 29.35 1.68
C ASN A 635 10.76 28.94 0.21
N MET A 636 10.58 29.90 -0.70
CA MET A 636 10.41 29.69 -2.14
C MET A 636 11.69 30.04 -2.90
N ASP A 637 11.88 29.45 -4.08
CA ASP A 637 12.95 29.88 -4.99
C ASP A 637 12.88 31.40 -5.22
N LYS A 638 14.02 32.08 -5.08
CA LYS A 638 14.17 33.53 -5.34
C LYS A 638 14.16 33.85 -6.85
N LYS A 639 13.12 33.38 -7.55
CA LYS A 639 12.82 33.63 -8.98
C LYS A 639 11.57 34.50 -9.07
N GLU A 640 11.56 35.44 -10.01
CA GLU A 640 10.48 36.42 -10.21
C GLU A 640 9.15 35.75 -10.54
N HIS A 641 9.17 34.79 -11.47
CA HIS A 641 7.99 34.02 -11.87
C HIS A 641 7.28 33.31 -10.70
N SER A 642 8.04 32.84 -9.71
CA SER A 642 7.49 32.20 -8.50
C SER A 642 6.67 33.18 -7.67
N TRP A 643 7.15 34.42 -7.53
CA TRP A 643 6.45 35.50 -6.82
C TRP A 643 5.22 35.98 -7.61
N GLU A 644 5.31 36.09 -8.94
CA GLU A 644 4.17 36.40 -9.79
C GLU A 644 3.04 35.37 -9.65
N LYS A 645 3.38 34.09 -9.53
CA LYS A 645 2.40 33.02 -9.31
C LYS A 645 1.66 33.22 -7.99
N VAL A 646 2.38 33.52 -6.90
CA VAL A 646 1.76 33.85 -5.61
C VAL A 646 0.87 35.09 -5.73
N ALA A 647 1.34 36.13 -6.42
CA ALA A 647 0.57 37.36 -6.62
C ALA A 647 -0.73 37.13 -7.42
N ARG A 648 -0.67 36.31 -8.48
CA ARG A 648 -1.85 35.91 -9.28
C ARG A 648 -2.83 35.07 -8.47
N ASN A 649 -2.33 34.10 -7.71
CA ASN A 649 -3.14 33.28 -6.83
C ASN A 649 -3.85 34.15 -5.78
N LEU A 650 -3.16 35.11 -5.17
CA LEU A 650 -3.80 36.01 -4.19
C LEU A 650 -4.94 36.85 -4.79
N ARG A 651 -4.78 37.34 -6.03
CA ARG A 651 -5.82 38.13 -6.71
C ARG A 651 -7.14 37.36 -6.92
N SER A 652 -7.11 36.03 -7.00
CA SER A 652 -8.31 35.23 -7.28
C SER A 652 -9.15 34.90 -6.04
N HIS A 653 -8.70 35.23 -4.83
CA HIS A 653 -9.41 34.88 -3.59
C HIS A 653 -10.20 36.08 -3.07
N ILE A 654 -11.44 35.82 -2.64
CA ILE A 654 -12.39 36.86 -2.21
C ILE A 654 -12.39 37.00 -0.69
N SER A 655 -12.01 35.94 0.05
CA SER A 655 -12.01 35.94 1.51
C SER A 655 -10.59 35.90 2.10
N LYS A 656 -10.42 36.50 3.29
CA LYS A 656 -9.13 36.53 4.00
C LYS A 656 -8.68 35.15 4.51
N ILE A 657 -9.61 34.21 4.69
CA ILE A 657 -9.33 32.82 5.06
C ILE A 657 -8.78 32.05 3.87
N GLN A 658 -9.33 32.28 2.67
CA GLN A 658 -8.83 31.69 1.43
C GLN A 658 -7.38 32.07 1.12
N ILE A 659 -6.92 33.25 1.59
CA ILE A 659 -5.51 33.64 1.49
C ILE A 659 -4.60 32.68 2.28
N LEU A 660 -5.05 32.23 3.47
CA LEU A 660 -4.28 31.29 4.29
C LEU A 660 -4.17 29.92 3.60
N GLU A 661 -5.18 29.49 2.85
CA GLU A 661 -5.16 28.21 2.11
C GLU A 661 -4.05 28.13 1.06
N LEU A 662 -3.57 29.28 0.56
CA LEU A 662 -2.42 29.31 -0.34
C LEU A 662 -1.17 28.74 0.32
N SER A 663 -0.99 28.98 1.62
CA SER A 663 0.16 28.42 2.35
C SER A 663 0.14 26.91 2.39
N TYR A 664 -1.04 26.30 2.50
CA TYR A 664 -1.22 24.86 2.40
C TYR A 664 -1.01 24.35 0.97
N LYS A 665 -1.53 25.04 -0.04
CA LYS A 665 -1.32 24.68 -1.46
C LYS A 665 0.16 24.69 -1.85
N HIS A 666 0.93 25.63 -1.29
CA HIS A 666 2.38 25.77 -1.51
C HIS A 666 3.24 24.91 -0.57
N LEU A 667 2.63 24.11 0.32
CA LEU A 667 3.35 23.24 1.22
C LEU A 667 3.84 21.97 0.48
N PRO A 668 5.09 21.51 0.70
CA PRO A 668 5.55 20.21 0.21
C PRO A 668 4.60 19.08 0.59
N MET A 669 4.42 18.10 -0.29
CA MET A 669 3.47 17.00 -0.08
C MET A 669 3.70 16.27 1.25
N HIS A 670 4.95 15.98 1.61
CA HIS A 670 5.31 15.30 2.86
C HIS A 670 4.97 16.08 4.14
N LEU A 671 4.83 17.42 4.07
CA LEU A 671 4.48 18.24 5.24
C LEU A 671 2.96 18.40 5.40
N LYS A 672 2.16 18.13 4.35
CA LYS A 672 0.70 18.31 4.38
C LYS A 672 0.00 17.45 5.42
N PRO A 673 0.26 16.11 5.52
CA PRO A 673 -0.36 15.29 6.57
C PRO A 673 -0.03 15.80 7.97
N CYS A 674 1.26 16.12 8.22
CA CYS A 674 1.74 16.66 9.49
C CYS A 674 1.02 17.95 9.88
N PHE A 675 0.83 18.87 8.93
CA PHE A 675 0.13 20.13 9.16
C PHE A 675 -1.37 19.95 9.39
N LEU A 676 -2.04 19.10 8.60
CA LEU A 676 -3.47 18.83 8.79
C LEU A 676 -3.77 18.12 10.12
N TYR A 677 -2.81 17.32 10.63
CA TYR A 677 -2.96 16.62 11.90
C TYR A 677 -3.14 17.56 13.10
N PHE A 678 -2.75 18.83 12.99
CA PHE A 678 -3.07 19.84 14.01
C PHE A 678 -4.58 20.03 14.22
N GLY A 679 -5.41 19.72 13.21
CA GLY A 679 -6.87 19.74 13.32
C GLY A 679 -7.44 18.68 14.28
N ALA A 680 -6.66 17.64 14.63
CA ALA A 680 -7.07 16.63 15.61
C ALA A 680 -7.00 17.12 17.07
N PHE A 681 -6.25 18.20 17.33
CA PHE A 681 -6.13 18.79 18.67
C PHE A 681 -7.22 19.83 18.91
N GLU A 682 -7.50 20.15 20.18
CA GLU A 682 -8.43 21.23 20.51
C GLU A 682 -7.86 22.61 20.12
N GLU A 683 -8.74 23.48 19.60
CA GLU A 683 -8.42 24.87 19.25
C GLU A 683 -7.72 25.58 20.42
N GLY A 684 -6.59 26.24 20.14
CA GLY A 684 -5.88 27.02 21.14
C GLY A 684 -4.92 26.25 22.06
N THR A 685 -4.84 24.91 21.95
CA THR A 685 -4.03 24.06 22.85
C THR A 685 -2.52 24.16 22.58
N GLU A 686 -1.73 24.21 23.65
CA GLU A 686 -0.28 24.00 23.55
C GLU A 686 0.03 22.51 23.44
N ILE A 687 0.70 22.10 22.37
CA ILE A 687 0.99 20.70 22.05
C ILE A 687 2.45 20.39 22.42
N PRO A 688 2.72 19.37 23.27
CA PRO A 688 4.06 18.89 23.52
C PRO A 688 4.69 18.33 22.24
N VAL A 689 5.87 18.87 21.85
CA VAL A 689 6.53 18.47 20.58
C VAL A 689 6.84 16.99 20.56
N ARG A 690 7.35 16.42 21.66
CA ARG A 690 7.65 14.98 21.74
C ARG A 690 6.44 14.11 21.39
N ASN A 691 5.26 14.46 21.90
CA ASN A 691 4.04 13.69 21.65
C ASN A 691 3.59 13.85 20.20
N LEU A 692 3.67 15.07 19.65
CA LEU A 692 3.35 15.33 18.25
C LEU A 692 4.22 14.52 17.29
N ILE A 693 5.54 14.48 17.56
CA ILE A 693 6.50 13.72 16.76
C ILE A 693 6.17 12.22 16.78
N TRP A 694 5.90 11.65 17.96
CA TRP A 694 5.51 10.24 18.06
C TRP A 694 4.20 9.93 17.33
N LEU A 695 3.22 10.82 17.39
CA LEU A 695 1.97 10.66 16.64
C LEU A 695 2.25 10.67 15.13
N TRP A 696 3.04 11.62 14.62
CA TRP A 696 3.38 11.65 13.19
C TRP A 696 4.16 10.41 12.73
N VAL A 697 5.05 9.88 13.56
CA VAL A 697 5.78 8.64 13.26
C VAL A 697 4.82 7.45 13.25
N ALA A 698 3.95 7.33 14.27
CA ALA A 698 2.98 6.24 14.37
C ALA A 698 1.96 6.22 13.23
N GLU A 699 1.53 7.40 12.77
CA GLU A 699 0.62 7.56 11.63
C GLU A 699 1.33 7.39 10.27
N GLY A 700 2.65 7.16 10.28
CA GLY A 700 3.43 6.98 9.06
C GLY A 700 3.46 8.25 8.19
N PHE A 701 3.52 9.45 8.77
CA PHE A 701 3.66 10.69 7.98
C PHE A 701 5.11 11.02 7.61
N ILE A 702 6.06 10.33 8.23
CA ILE A 702 7.47 10.63 8.16
C ILE A 702 8.12 9.70 7.15
N LYS A 703 8.82 10.27 6.16
CA LYS A 703 9.54 9.50 5.15
C LYS A 703 10.82 8.92 5.78
N LYS A 704 11.17 7.68 5.42
CA LYS A 704 12.43 7.06 5.85
C LYS A 704 13.62 7.67 5.09
N GLU A 705 14.68 8.02 5.81
CA GLU A 705 15.97 8.47 5.26
C GLU A 705 17.09 7.54 5.79
N GLU A 706 17.96 7.01 4.93
CA GLU A 706 18.93 5.93 5.26
C GLU A 706 19.88 6.25 6.43
N HIS A 707 20.03 7.52 6.81
CA HIS A 707 20.99 7.97 7.82
C HIS A 707 20.37 8.83 8.94
N LYS A 708 19.05 8.80 9.09
CA LYS A 708 18.36 9.56 10.14
C LYS A 708 17.31 8.73 10.84
N MET A 709 17.09 9.01 12.13
CA MET A 709 15.94 8.48 12.84
C MET A 709 14.68 9.19 12.36
N LEU A 710 13.53 8.50 12.39
CA LEU A 710 12.25 9.07 11.98
C LEU A 710 11.90 10.30 12.85
N GLU A 711 12.25 10.28 14.13
CA GLU A 711 12.03 11.40 15.04
C GLU A 711 12.84 12.65 14.64
N ASP A 712 14.05 12.47 14.11
CA ASP A 712 14.87 13.58 13.63
C ASP A 712 14.27 14.21 12.36
N VAL A 713 13.84 13.36 11.41
CA VAL A 713 13.16 13.81 10.19
C VAL A 713 11.84 14.52 10.54
N ALA A 714 11.09 14.00 11.50
CA ALA A 714 9.86 14.63 11.98
C ALA A 714 10.12 16.00 12.63
N LEU A 715 11.21 16.15 13.38
CA LEU A 715 11.59 17.43 13.98
C LEU A 715 12.00 18.44 12.90
N GLU A 716 12.67 18.00 11.84
CA GLU A 716 12.94 18.83 10.65
C GLU A 716 11.63 19.27 9.98
N TYR A 717 10.65 18.38 9.87
CA TYR A 717 9.33 18.71 9.31
C TYR A 717 8.61 19.77 10.15
N LEU A 718 8.62 19.64 11.48
CA LEU A 718 8.08 20.64 12.39
C LEU A 718 8.81 21.99 12.23
N THR A 719 10.13 21.96 12.14
CA THR A 719 10.95 23.18 11.95
C THR A 719 10.57 23.87 10.64
N LYS A 720 10.41 23.12 9.54
CA LYS A 720 9.95 23.65 8.25
C LYS A 720 8.55 24.29 8.32
N LEU A 721 7.64 23.75 9.14
CA LEU A 721 6.32 24.35 9.39
C LEU A 721 6.42 25.65 10.21
N ILE A 722 7.32 25.70 11.19
CA ILE A 722 7.62 26.89 11.98
C ILE A 722 8.23 27.99 11.11
N ASP A 723 9.19 27.65 10.24
CA ASP A 723 9.84 28.59 9.32
C ASP A 723 8.85 29.20 8.31
N ARG A 724 7.76 28.49 8.02
CA ARG A 724 6.65 28.97 7.18
C ARG A 724 5.60 29.76 7.97
N SER A 725 5.82 29.99 9.25
CA SER A 725 4.88 30.66 10.18
C SER A 725 3.50 29.99 10.26
N LEU A 726 3.43 28.69 9.96
CA LEU A 726 2.22 27.89 10.09
C LEU A 726 2.06 27.32 11.51
N VAL A 727 3.17 27.15 12.20
CA VAL A 727 3.22 26.67 13.59
C VAL A 727 4.02 27.66 14.42
N LEU A 728 3.50 27.99 15.60
CA LEU A 728 4.12 28.89 16.56
C LEU A 728 4.86 28.10 17.63
N VAL A 729 6.03 28.59 18.02
CA VAL A 729 6.77 28.08 19.18
C VAL A 729 6.15 28.65 20.44
N ALA A 730 5.59 27.81 21.30
CA ALA A 730 4.97 28.24 22.56
C ALA A 730 5.98 28.26 23.71
N LYS A 731 6.83 27.23 23.83
CA LYS A 731 7.89 27.16 24.85
C LYS A 731 9.15 26.52 24.29
N ARG A 732 10.31 27.03 24.71
CA ARG A 732 11.62 26.39 24.48
C ARG A 732 12.12 25.70 25.75
N GLY A 733 12.88 24.63 25.57
CA GLY A 733 13.60 23.94 26.64
C GLY A 733 14.87 24.70 27.06
N SER A 734 15.52 24.23 28.13
CA SER A 734 16.81 24.77 28.59
C SER A 734 17.94 24.59 27.57
N ASN A 735 17.79 23.67 26.63
CA ASN A 735 18.70 23.42 25.52
C ASN A 735 18.37 24.26 24.26
N GLY A 736 17.45 25.23 24.35
CA GLY A 736 17.02 26.06 23.21
C GLY A 736 16.05 25.39 22.23
N GLY A 737 15.87 24.07 22.32
CA GLY A 737 14.95 23.29 21.49
C GLY A 737 13.48 23.61 21.75
N VAL A 738 12.61 23.35 20.77
CA VAL A 738 11.16 23.59 20.91
C VAL A 738 10.55 22.52 21.82
N LYS A 739 9.97 22.93 22.94
CA LYS A 739 9.34 22.03 23.93
C LYS A 739 7.85 21.88 23.67
N THR A 740 7.16 22.98 23.42
CA THR A 740 5.74 23.01 23.05
C THR A 740 5.52 23.93 21.86
N CYS A 741 4.56 23.58 21.02
CA CYS A 741 4.14 24.36 19.86
C CYS A 741 2.62 24.58 19.88
N LYS A 742 2.14 25.51 19.05
CA LYS A 742 0.72 25.83 18.91
C LYS A 742 0.46 26.31 17.48
N ILE A 743 -0.75 26.09 16.98
CA ILE A 743 -1.21 26.65 15.70
C ILE A 743 -2.18 27.82 15.98
N HIS A 744 -2.18 28.84 15.10
CA HIS A 744 -3.14 29.94 15.22
C HIS A 744 -4.55 29.44 14.89
N ASP A 745 -5.57 29.94 15.59
CA ASP A 745 -6.96 29.48 15.51
C ASP A 745 -7.54 29.45 14.08
N LEU A 746 -7.31 30.50 13.27
CA LEU A 746 -7.70 30.50 11.84
C LEU A 746 -7.01 29.41 11.01
N LEU A 747 -5.76 29.06 11.32
CA LEU A 747 -5.04 27.97 10.65
C LEU A 747 -5.53 26.60 11.15
N HIS A 748 -5.92 26.49 12.42
CA HIS A 748 -6.56 25.30 12.97
C HIS A 748 -7.92 25.02 12.32
N GLU A 749 -8.76 26.06 12.16
CA GLU A 749 -10.03 25.98 11.44
C GLU A 749 -9.82 25.53 9.98
N MET A 750 -8.80 26.09 9.33
CA MET A 750 -8.39 25.68 7.99
C MET A 750 -7.94 24.21 7.95
N CYS A 751 -7.10 23.76 8.87
CA CYS A 751 -6.67 22.35 8.95
C CYS A 751 -7.87 21.43 9.14
N SER A 752 -8.77 21.75 10.05
CA SER A 752 -9.96 20.95 10.35
C SER A 752 -10.87 20.82 9.12
N ARG A 753 -11.14 21.95 8.44
CA ARG A 753 -11.97 21.98 7.23
C ARG A 753 -11.34 21.19 6.09
N ILE A 754 -10.06 21.43 5.78
CA ILE A 754 -9.35 20.72 4.71
C ILE A 754 -9.25 19.23 5.04
N ALA A 755 -8.98 18.87 6.30
CA ALA A 755 -8.92 17.47 6.71
C ALA A 755 -10.28 16.76 6.54
N GLU A 756 -11.39 17.42 6.87
CA GLU A 756 -12.74 16.88 6.67
C GLU A 756 -13.09 16.75 5.17
N GLU A 757 -12.82 17.79 4.37
CA GLU A 757 -13.04 17.78 2.91
C GLU A 757 -12.27 16.65 2.20
N ASN A 758 -11.08 16.32 2.71
CA ASN A 758 -10.21 15.29 2.17
C ASN A 758 -10.34 13.93 2.89
N ASN A 759 -11.36 13.76 3.73
CA ASN A 759 -11.60 12.55 4.55
C ASN A 759 -10.35 12.08 5.34
N PHE A 760 -9.47 13.01 5.72
CA PHE A 760 -8.24 12.76 6.46
C PHE A 760 -8.51 12.66 7.97
N LEU A 761 -9.34 13.55 8.50
CA LEU A 761 -9.79 13.53 9.90
C LEU A 761 -11.29 13.75 9.96
N LYS A 762 -11.96 13.02 10.86
CA LYS A 762 -13.36 13.27 11.19
C LYS A 762 -13.45 13.68 12.65
N VAL A 763 -13.72 14.96 12.90
CA VAL A 763 -13.89 15.46 14.26
C VAL A 763 -15.23 14.98 14.81
N VAL A 764 -15.20 13.92 15.61
CA VAL A 764 -16.38 13.45 16.34
C VAL A 764 -16.61 14.42 17.49
N LYS A 765 -17.65 15.24 17.41
CA LYS A 765 -18.11 16.05 18.55
C LYS A 765 -18.77 15.11 19.55
N LEU A 766 -17.99 14.69 20.55
CA LEU A 766 -18.48 13.97 21.73
C LEU A 766 -19.27 14.89 22.66
#